data_AF-A0A3M1IZC1-F1
#
_entry.id   AF-A0A3M1IZC1-F1
#
_cell.length_a   1.000
_cell.length_b   1.000
_cell.length_c   1.000
_cell.angle_alpha   90.00
_cell.angle_beta   90.00
_cell.angle_gamma   90.00
#
_symmetry.space_group_name_H-M   'P 1'
#
loop_
_entity.id
_entity.type
_entity.pdbx_description
1 polymer ?
#
loop_
_entity_poly.entity_id
_entity_poly.type
_entity_poly.pdbx_seq_one_letter_code
_entity_poly.pdbx_strand_id
1 'polypeptide(L)'
;MLPLALWRLTGTISEPAARLPFTLASLLAVVTVYLIGRQLGGNRLGWLAAGLFAASGFMVAFGRIVQYQALVVWFSALAVLLAMRGQAVRQTRYALLAGIFLGVGLLAHYDAVLALPAIGWLLVTSAPPPPEPATSRSAVRHSPFAVRHSLWFAAGLLAAALPFYLPFALDPQANRTGEYVGGRIGTQLRNNLPDFFHFNTFYSSFYFIIVTGLLVLAALLLLSWRGGRWSRWLGGVSAAGAVAVALWPQLLAGSSVDLSVLPFAVLLFTAFAALFAGRSGFSPGQANRWQAVVLWLAVPFLGYNFVVALGLTHIYTVVPAWSLLAAFSLNTKQLAASKSRRWAVNGAFAAFLLLSALFLWNAFVRHDVEYWQDYPAGNLPGFYTPYTAPPQAGFFGFAHRAGWKTIGQKIAAGELAGDYGSNEEPDVTTWYTRGAPRACDPQPEFYFLADDRIDPVDVPTDLIAQQYTQVAAVTLDNGKQMRVMQLTPPGPQLGGLDVAGLSRRFDQSATPAAFARSARGSQPADANFGNRARLIGFDLDTRRAVPGGRVPVTLYWQALAPIQTSYQVFTHLESGSGPAAQSDGVPVCWSYPTDAWRPGQIIADQHAIALPPEMAPGVYPLEIGLYRPDDFSRLDVLDAAGNPAGTSVTLAEVEIRRAE
;
A
#
# COMPACT_ATOMS: atom_id res chain seq x y z
N MET A 1 -6.94 -11.72 -0.39
CA MET A 1 -8.07 -12.65 -0.69
C MET A 1 -9.11 -12.09 -1.66
N LEU A 2 -9.50 -10.81 -1.62
CA LEU A 2 -10.55 -10.28 -2.52
C LEU A 2 -10.24 -10.44 -4.03
N PRO A 3 -9.02 -10.10 -4.53
CA PRO A 3 -8.68 -10.34 -5.94
C PRO A 3 -8.78 -11.81 -6.34
N LEU A 4 -8.29 -12.72 -5.48
CA LEU A 4 -8.30 -14.17 -5.72
C LEU A 4 -9.72 -14.71 -5.97
N ALA A 5 -10.73 -14.20 -5.25
CA ALA A 5 -12.11 -14.59 -5.46
C ALA A 5 -12.60 -14.21 -6.86
N LEU A 6 -12.30 -12.99 -7.32
CA LEU A 6 -12.66 -12.56 -8.68
C LEU A 6 -11.86 -13.29 -9.76
N TRP A 7 -10.58 -13.55 -9.54
CA TRP A 7 -9.77 -14.34 -10.45
C TRP A 7 -10.30 -15.77 -10.59
N ARG A 8 -10.72 -16.38 -9.48
CA ARG A 8 -11.37 -17.70 -9.50
C ARG A 8 -12.70 -17.69 -10.25
N LEU A 9 -13.49 -16.62 -10.10
CA LEU A 9 -14.79 -16.48 -10.77
C LEU A 9 -14.65 -16.21 -12.28
N THR A 10 -13.67 -15.39 -12.67
CA THR A 10 -13.46 -14.99 -14.07
C THR A 10 -12.58 -15.96 -14.85
N GLY A 11 -11.82 -16.82 -14.16
CA GLY A 11 -10.82 -17.69 -14.80
C GLY A 11 -9.59 -16.95 -15.31
N THR A 12 -9.49 -15.64 -15.06
CA THR A 12 -8.41 -14.77 -15.53
C THR A 12 -7.86 -13.93 -14.38
N ILE A 13 -6.56 -13.72 -14.39
CA ILE A 13 -5.83 -12.91 -13.43
C ILE A 13 -5.43 -11.60 -14.12
N SER A 14 -6.37 -10.66 -14.18
CA SER A 14 -6.17 -9.35 -14.83
C SER A 14 -6.16 -8.20 -13.82
N GLU A 15 -5.51 -7.09 -14.16
CA GLU A 15 -5.44 -5.92 -13.29
C GLU A 15 -6.82 -5.28 -13.03
N PRO A 16 -7.73 -5.13 -14.02
CA PRO A 16 -9.06 -4.61 -13.76
C PRO A 16 -9.85 -5.48 -12.77
N ALA A 17 -9.79 -6.81 -12.93
CA ALA A 17 -10.45 -7.74 -12.01
C ALA A 17 -9.85 -7.64 -10.59
N ALA A 18 -8.53 -7.47 -10.47
CA ALA A 18 -7.87 -7.33 -9.18
C ALA A 18 -8.26 -6.04 -8.45
N ARG A 19 -8.43 -4.93 -9.18
CA ARG A 19 -8.74 -3.59 -8.65
C ARG A 19 -10.23 -3.41 -8.32
N LEU A 20 -11.12 -4.16 -8.98
CA LEU A 20 -12.57 -4.00 -8.87
C LEU A 20 -13.13 -3.94 -7.43
N PRO A 21 -12.73 -4.81 -6.47
CA PRO A 21 -13.25 -4.73 -5.10
C PRO A 21 -12.94 -3.40 -4.42
N PHE A 22 -11.77 -2.84 -4.70
CA PHE A 22 -11.28 -1.59 -4.13
C PHE A 22 -11.93 -0.39 -4.82
N THR A 23 -12.16 -0.47 -6.13
CA THR A 23 -12.97 0.51 -6.86
C THR A 23 -14.40 0.56 -6.31
N LEU A 24 -15.03 -0.59 -6.10
CA LEU A 24 -16.37 -0.66 -5.50
C LEU A 24 -16.38 -0.12 -4.07
N ALA A 25 -15.38 -0.45 -3.26
CA ALA A 25 -15.24 0.11 -1.91
C ALA A 25 -15.11 1.64 -1.92
N SER A 26 -14.30 2.20 -2.81
CA SER A 26 -14.15 3.66 -2.97
C SER A 26 -15.48 4.32 -3.39
N LEU A 27 -16.21 3.74 -4.35
CA LEU A 27 -17.54 4.23 -4.76
C LEU A 27 -18.57 4.14 -3.63
N LEU A 28 -18.57 3.06 -2.85
CA LEU A 28 -19.46 2.90 -1.71
C LEU A 28 -19.08 3.83 -0.55
N ALA A 29 -17.81 4.22 -0.41
CA ALA A 29 -17.39 5.26 0.52
C ALA A 29 -18.01 6.62 0.16
N VAL A 30 -18.07 6.99 -1.14
CA VAL A 30 -18.76 8.21 -1.61
C VAL A 30 -20.23 8.21 -1.16
N VAL A 31 -20.93 7.09 -1.39
CA VAL A 31 -22.34 6.92 -0.96
C VAL A 31 -22.47 7.02 0.55
N THR A 32 -21.55 6.42 1.29
CA THR A 32 -21.54 6.44 2.76
C THR A 32 -21.35 7.87 3.29
N VAL A 33 -20.42 8.64 2.73
CA VAL A 33 -20.20 10.05 3.07
C VAL A 33 -21.44 10.90 2.75
N TYR A 34 -22.10 10.66 1.61
CA TYR A 34 -23.39 11.29 1.30
C TYR A 34 -24.44 11.03 2.38
N LEU A 35 -24.58 9.77 2.82
CA LEU A 35 -25.56 9.37 3.84
C LEU A 35 -25.26 9.99 5.22
N ILE A 36 -23.99 10.05 5.61
CA ILE A 36 -23.55 10.75 6.84
C ILE A 36 -23.90 12.23 6.74
N GLY A 37 -23.54 12.88 5.63
CA GLY A 37 -23.82 14.30 5.41
C GLY A 37 -25.32 14.61 5.43
N ARG A 38 -26.14 13.73 4.83
CA ARG A 38 -27.60 13.81 4.88
C ARG A 38 -28.14 13.73 6.30
N GLN A 39 -27.58 12.85 7.14
CA GLN A 39 -27.99 12.70 8.55
C GLN A 39 -27.53 13.88 9.44
N LEU A 40 -26.47 14.59 9.03
CA LEU A 40 -25.95 15.77 9.74
C LEU A 40 -26.71 17.06 9.39
N GLY A 41 -26.98 17.30 8.11
CA GLY A 41 -27.47 18.61 7.64
C GLY A 41 -28.39 18.57 6.42
N GLY A 42 -28.95 17.40 6.09
CA GLY A 42 -29.88 17.21 4.96
C GLY A 42 -29.20 16.98 3.62
N ASN A 43 -30.00 16.77 2.56
CA ASN A 43 -29.53 16.33 1.25
C ASN A 43 -28.43 17.23 0.65
N ARG A 44 -28.52 18.55 0.84
CA ARG A 44 -27.52 19.48 0.31
C ARG A 44 -26.13 19.23 0.92
N LEU A 45 -26.05 19.05 2.23
CA LEU A 45 -24.77 18.75 2.89
C LEU A 45 -24.21 17.41 2.43
N GLY A 46 -25.08 16.41 2.26
CA GLY A 46 -24.71 15.10 1.71
C GLY A 46 -24.04 15.22 0.33
N TRP A 47 -24.66 15.93 -0.62
CA TRP A 47 -24.10 16.10 -1.95
C TRP A 47 -22.79 16.90 -1.98
N LEU A 48 -22.71 17.97 -1.18
CA LEU A 48 -21.47 18.76 -1.06
C LEU A 48 -20.33 17.91 -0.51
N ALA A 49 -20.57 17.13 0.56
CA ALA A 49 -19.57 16.28 1.17
C ALA A 49 -19.12 15.15 0.24
N ALA A 50 -20.07 14.48 -0.42
CA ALA A 50 -19.76 13.41 -1.36
C ALA A 50 -19.00 13.91 -2.59
N GLY A 51 -19.35 15.10 -3.11
CA GLY A 51 -18.63 15.73 -4.23
C GLY A 51 -17.17 16.07 -3.86
N LEU A 52 -16.95 16.67 -2.69
CA LEU A 52 -15.59 16.96 -2.20
C LEU A 52 -14.78 15.68 -1.96
N PHE A 53 -15.41 14.66 -1.37
CA PHE A 53 -14.77 13.37 -1.13
C PHE A 53 -14.40 12.66 -2.45
N ALA A 54 -15.31 12.64 -3.43
CA ALA A 54 -15.08 12.05 -4.74
C ALA A 54 -14.02 12.81 -5.57
N ALA A 55 -13.85 14.10 -5.33
CA ALA A 55 -12.83 14.94 -5.96
C ALA A 55 -11.47 14.92 -5.22
N SER A 56 -11.33 14.10 -4.17
CA SER A 56 -10.04 13.88 -3.52
C SER A 56 -9.16 12.95 -4.33
N GLY A 57 -7.95 13.39 -4.62
CA GLY A 57 -6.92 12.60 -5.29
C GLY A 57 -6.57 11.31 -4.60
N PHE A 58 -6.48 11.33 -3.28
CA PHE A 58 -6.24 10.12 -2.50
C PHE A 58 -7.35 9.08 -2.69
N MET A 59 -8.62 9.50 -2.68
CA MET A 59 -9.74 8.58 -2.82
C MET A 59 -9.84 7.99 -4.23
N VAL A 60 -9.45 8.77 -5.24
CA VAL A 60 -9.29 8.29 -6.62
C VAL A 60 -8.12 7.31 -6.73
N ALA A 61 -6.93 7.69 -6.24
CA ALA A 61 -5.73 6.86 -6.27
C ALA A 61 -5.96 5.50 -5.60
N PHE A 62 -6.47 5.49 -4.37
CA PHE A 62 -6.68 4.25 -3.62
C PHE A 62 -7.83 3.40 -4.16
N GLY A 63 -8.81 4.00 -4.83
CA GLY A 63 -9.84 3.24 -5.56
C GLY A 63 -9.32 2.52 -6.81
N ARG A 64 -8.07 2.80 -7.24
CA ARG A 64 -7.47 2.28 -8.47
C ARG A 64 -6.36 1.25 -8.24
N ILE A 65 -6.08 0.89 -6.99
CA ILE A 65 -5.01 -0.04 -6.63
C ILE A 65 -5.53 -1.21 -5.80
N VAL A 66 -4.73 -2.26 -5.73
CA VAL A 66 -5.02 -3.47 -4.95
C VAL A 66 -4.45 -3.30 -3.53
N GLN A 67 -4.96 -2.32 -2.77
CA GLN A 67 -4.49 -2.03 -1.41
C GLN A 67 -5.63 -1.65 -0.45
N TYR A 68 -5.35 -1.74 0.84
CA TYR A 68 -6.33 -1.72 1.93
C TYR A 68 -7.06 -0.39 2.15
N GLN A 69 -6.54 0.76 1.69
CA GLN A 69 -7.00 2.09 2.11
C GLN A 69 -8.49 2.33 1.78
N ALA A 70 -8.94 1.93 0.59
CA ALA A 70 -10.35 2.09 0.20
C ALA A 70 -11.30 1.32 1.13
N LEU A 71 -10.88 0.13 1.59
CA LEU A 71 -11.65 -0.68 2.54
C LEU A 71 -11.69 -0.03 3.92
N VAL A 72 -10.53 0.45 4.41
CA VAL A 72 -10.44 1.14 5.70
C VAL A 72 -11.36 2.35 5.72
N VAL A 73 -11.27 3.23 4.71
CA VAL A 73 -12.11 4.43 4.64
C VAL A 73 -13.58 4.06 4.62
N TRP A 74 -13.98 3.13 3.76
CA TRP A 74 -15.38 2.76 3.62
C TRP A 74 -15.92 2.13 4.91
N PHE A 75 -15.25 1.14 5.48
CA PHE A 75 -15.74 0.44 6.66
C PHE A 75 -15.71 1.32 7.92
N SER A 76 -14.70 2.18 8.10
CA SER A 76 -14.69 3.16 9.19
C SER A 76 -15.83 4.17 9.03
N ALA A 77 -16.06 4.70 7.82
CA ALA A 77 -17.18 5.61 7.57
C ALA A 77 -18.55 4.92 7.78
N LEU A 78 -18.68 3.66 7.36
CA LEU A 78 -19.90 2.88 7.54
C LEU A 78 -20.16 2.60 9.02
N ALA A 79 -19.13 2.29 9.80
CA ALA A 79 -19.24 2.13 11.25
C ALA A 79 -19.69 3.43 11.94
N VAL A 80 -19.16 4.58 11.53
CA VAL A 80 -19.61 5.90 12.03
C VAL A 80 -21.07 6.15 11.64
N LEU A 81 -21.47 5.90 10.39
CA LEU A 81 -22.85 6.04 9.93
C LEU A 81 -23.82 5.16 10.74
N LEU A 82 -23.45 3.91 10.99
CA LEU A 82 -24.26 2.98 11.76
C LEU A 82 -24.35 3.40 13.24
N ALA A 83 -23.25 3.85 13.85
CA ALA A 83 -23.27 4.41 15.20
C ALA A 83 -24.20 5.64 15.30
N MET A 84 -24.14 6.55 14.32
CA MET A 84 -25.04 7.70 14.23
C MET A 84 -26.50 7.26 14.07
N ARG A 85 -26.76 6.24 13.24
CA ARG A 85 -28.10 5.69 13.03
C ARG A 85 -28.62 5.02 14.30
N GLY A 86 -27.80 4.24 15.00
CA GLY A 86 -28.11 3.62 16.28
C GLY A 86 -28.51 4.64 17.35
N GLN A 87 -27.77 5.74 17.46
CA GLN A 87 -28.15 6.87 18.32
C GLN A 87 -29.51 7.47 17.92
N ALA A 88 -29.78 7.62 16.62
CA ALA A 88 -31.00 8.26 16.12
C ALA A 88 -32.26 7.41 16.35
N VAL A 89 -32.20 6.11 16.05
CA VAL A 89 -33.37 5.21 16.09
C VAL A 89 -33.43 4.34 17.35
N ARG A 90 -32.41 4.44 18.20
CA ARG A 90 -32.28 3.77 19.48
C ARG A 90 -32.33 2.23 19.43
N GLN A 91 -31.64 1.64 18.46
CA GLN A 91 -31.61 0.18 18.28
C GLN A 91 -30.18 -0.37 18.35
N THR A 92 -29.96 -1.35 19.23
CA THR A 92 -28.64 -1.93 19.52
C THR A 92 -28.03 -2.69 18.34
N ARG A 93 -28.86 -3.17 17.40
CA ARG A 93 -28.37 -3.85 16.18
C ARG A 93 -27.41 -2.97 15.36
N TYR A 94 -27.60 -1.65 15.37
CA TYR A 94 -26.70 -0.74 14.68
C TYR A 94 -25.35 -0.61 15.38
N ALA A 95 -25.32 -0.71 16.71
CA ALA A 95 -24.06 -0.76 17.46
C ALA A 95 -23.30 -2.05 17.17
N LEU A 96 -24.00 -3.20 17.15
CA LEU A 96 -23.42 -4.49 16.75
C LEU A 96 -22.82 -4.42 15.34
N LEU A 97 -23.59 -3.93 14.35
CA LEU A 97 -23.11 -3.78 12.97
C LEU A 97 -21.95 -2.79 12.87
N ALA A 98 -21.99 -1.67 13.60
CA ALA A 98 -20.87 -0.72 13.65
C ALA A 98 -19.59 -1.39 14.17
N GLY A 99 -19.71 -2.25 15.19
CA GLY A 99 -18.60 -3.06 15.71
C GLY A 99 -18.05 -4.02 14.66
N ILE A 100 -18.92 -4.79 14.00
CA ILE A 100 -18.54 -5.73 12.94
C ILE A 100 -17.78 -5.01 11.82
N PHE A 101 -18.32 -3.91 11.29
CA PHE A 101 -17.68 -3.21 10.17
C PHE A 101 -16.38 -2.52 10.59
N LEU A 102 -16.28 -1.96 11.80
CA LEU A 102 -14.99 -1.47 12.29
C LEU A 102 -13.98 -2.60 12.41
N GLY A 103 -14.40 -3.78 12.90
CA GLY A 103 -13.55 -4.97 12.97
C GLY A 103 -13.07 -5.45 11.60
N VAL A 104 -13.95 -5.46 10.59
CA VAL A 104 -13.55 -5.74 9.20
C VAL A 104 -12.57 -4.68 8.67
N GLY A 105 -12.75 -3.40 9.04
CA GLY A 105 -11.79 -2.34 8.77
C GLY A 105 -10.41 -2.63 9.38
N LEU A 106 -10.36 -3.11 10.62
CA LEU A 106 -9.11 -3.51 11.30
C LEU A 106 -8.45 -4.71 10.62
N LEU A 107 -9.23 -5.68 10.14
CA LEU A 107 -8.69 -6.79 9.33
C LEU A 107 -8.04 -6.31 8.03
N ALA A 108 -8.49 -5.17 7.48
CA ALA A 108 -7.84 -4.55 6.33
C ALA A 108 -6.57 -3.79 6.75
N HIS A 109 -6.65 -2.95 7.79
CA HIS A 109 -5.51 -2.24 8.35
C HIS A 109 -5.82 -1.61 9.72
N TYR A 110 -4.79 -1.44 10.58
CA TYR A 110 -4.93 -0.87 11.92
C TYR A 110 -5.45 0.59 11.93
N ASP A 111 -5.25 1.33 10.85
CA ASP A 111 -5.74 2.72 10.66
C ASP A 111 -7.24 2.86 10.95
N ALA A 112 -8.02 1.78 10.77
CA ALA A 112 -9.45 1.80 11.06
C ALA A 112 -9.74 2.20 12.53
N VAL A 113 -8.82 1.91 13.47
CA VAL A 113 -8.94 2.27 14.89
C VAL A 113 -9.09 3.77 15.11
N LEU A 114 -8.61 4.61 14.18
CA LEU A 114 -8.65 6.07 14.31
C LEU A 114 -10.08 6.63 14.28
N ALA A 115 -11.06 5.85 13.79
CA ALA A 115 -12.48 6.21 13.87
C ALA A 115 -13.11 5.87 15.24
N LEU A 116 -12.44 5.06 16.07
CA LEU A 116 -12.98 4.57 17.35
C LEU A 116 -13.37 5.70 18.31
N PRO A 117 -12.60 6.80 18.49
CA PRO A 117 -13.02 7.88 19.38
C PRO A 117 -14.33 8.56 18.95
N ALA A 118 -14.56 8.72 17.64
CA ALA A 118 -15.80 9.26 17.11
C ALA A 118 -16.99 8.31 17.33
N ILE A 119 -16.78 7.00 17.11
CA ILE A 119 -17.79 5.97 17.35
C ILE A 119 -18.11 5.87 18.86
N GLY A 120 -17.08 5.82 19.70
CA GLY A 120 -17.19 5.79 21.15
C GLY A 120 -17.99 6.96 21.68
N TRP A 121 -17.75 8.17 21.15
CA TRP A 121 -18.55 9.36 21.47
C TRP A 121 -20.04 9.18 21.16
N LEU A 122 -20.37 8.65 19.97
CA LEU A 122 -21.75 8.39 19.57
C LEU A 122 -22.44 7.32 20.44
N LEU A 123 -21.69 6.31 20.90
CA LEU A 123 -22.20 5.25 21.77
C LEU A 123 -22.49 5.78 23.18
N VAL A 124 -21.57 6.55 23.79
CA VAL A 124 -21.77 7.08 25.16
C VAL A 124 -22.83 8.17 25.20
N THR A 125 -22.99 8.93 24.11
CA THR A 125 -24.03 9.97 23.97
C THR A 125 -25.35 9.45 23.38
N SER A 126 -25.56 8.13 23.36
CA SER A 126 -26.80 7.51 22.88
C SER A 126 -27.94 7.53 23.89
N ALA A 127 -27.66 7.90 25.14
CA ALA A 127 -28.62 7.97 26.23
C ALA A 127 -29.78 8.95 25.96
N PRO A 128 -31.01 8.64 26.40
CA PRO A 128 -32.07 9.64 26.44
C PRO A 128 -31.70 10.78 27.40
N PRO A 129 -32.13 12.03 27.12
CA PRO A 129 -31.98 13.11 28.08
C PRO A 129 -32.73 12.73 29.38
N PRO A 130 -32.19 13.11 30.56
CA PRO A 130 -32.87 12.83 31.82
C PRO A 130 -34.27 13.49 31.83
N PRO A 131 -35.27 12.88 32.49
CA PRO A 131 -36.55 13.56 32.72
C PRO A 131 -36.32 14.84 33.54
N GLU A 132 -36.95 15.94 33.13
CA GLU A 132 -36.85 17.23 33.84
C GLU A 132 -37.55 17.19 35.21
N PRO A 133 -37.10 18.02 36.20
CA PRO A 133 -36.01 19.00 36.11
C PRO A 133 -34.74 18.47 36.80
N ALA A 134 -33.84 17.84 36.03
CA ALA A 134 -32.52 17.51 36.55
C ALA A 134 -31.60 18.75 36.47
N THR A 135 -31.49 19.49 37.58
CA THR A 135 -30.62 20.68 37.76
C THR A 135 -29.13 20.35 37.86
N SER A 136 -28.74 19.07 37.76
CA SER A 136 -27.35 18.66 37.81
C SER A 136 -26.75 18.46 36.42
N ARG A 137 -25.66 19.19 36.14
CA ARG A 137 -24.79 19.05 34.95
C ARG A 137 -24.06 17.69 34.85
N SER A 138 -24.41 16.68 35.64
CA SER A 138 -23.73 15.37 35.72
C SER A 138 -24.32 14.25 34.86
N ALA A 139 -25.25 14.54 33.94
CA ALA A 139 -25.97 13.54 33.14
C ALA A 139 -25.17 12.89 31.98
N VAL A 140 -23.85 12.72 32.14
CA VAL A 140 -23.02 11.86 31.26
C VAL A 140 -22.85 10.45 31.87
N ARG A 141 -23.25 10.22 33.12
CA ARG A 141 -23.05 8.95 33.81
C ARG A 141 -24.09 7.87 33.43
N HIS A 142 -23.62 6.89 32.66
CA HIS A 142 -24.09 5.50 32.60
C HIS A 142 -25.61 5.28 32.47
N SER A 143 -26.23 5.79 31.40
CA SER A 143 -27.52 5.24 31.00
C SER A 143 -27.35 3.74 30.66
N PRO A 144 -28.18 2.83 31.19
CA PRO A 144 -28.17 1.40 30.82
C PRO A 144 -28.22 1.18 29.30
N PHE A 145 -28.83 2.13 28.58
CA PHE A 145 -28.89 2.14 27.13
C PHE A 145 -27.53 2.33 26.46
N ALA A 146 -26.73 3.28 26.93
CA ALA A 146 -25.39 3.55 26.41
C ALA A 146 -24.45 2.38 26.71
N VAL A 147 -24.52 1.82 27.91
CA VAL A 147 -23.78 0.60 28.29
C VAL A 147 -24.14 -0.55 27.35
N ARG A 148 -25.43 -0.78 27.12
CA ARG A 148 -25.89 -1.83 26.20
C ARG A 148 -25.38 -1.60 24.77
N HIS A 149 -25.40 -0.36 24.26
CA HIS A 149 -24.85 -0.06 22.93
C HIS A 149 -23.35 -0.35 22.85
N SER A 150 -22.57 0.07 23.85
CA SER A 150 -21.14 -0.20 23.91
C SER A 150 -20.83 -1.70 23.99
N LEU A 151 -21.59 -2.48 24.75
CA LEU A 151 -21.43 -3.93 24.82
C LEU A 151 -21.72 -4.62 23.49
N TRP A 152 -22.80 -4.24 22.81
CA TRP A 152 -23.12 -4.81 21.48
C TRP A 152 -22.10 -4.41 20.42
N PHE A 153 -21.60 -3.18 20.46
CA PHE A 153 -20.49 -2.74 19.62
C PHE A 153 -19.23 -3.56 19.87
N ALA A 154 -18.83 -3.73 21.14
CA ALA A 154 -17.66 -4.53 21.51
C ALA A 154 -17.82 -5.99 21.05
N ALA A 155 -19.00 -6.58 21.24
CA ALA A 155 -19.29 -7.93 20.76
C ALA A 155 -19.10 -8.07 19.24
N GLY A 156 -19.61 -7.11 18.45
CA GLY A 156 -19.44 -7.10 17.00
C GLY A 156 -17.98 -6.92 16.57
N LEU A 157 -17.27 -6.01 17.23
CA LEU A 157 -15.85 -5.74 16.97
C LEU A 157 -14.99 -6.97 17.24
N LEU A 158 -15.18 -7.61 18.40
CA LEU A 158 -14.45 -8.81 18.78
C LEU A 158 -14.80 -9.99 17.87
N ALA A 159 -16.08 -10.18 17.52
CA ALA A 159 -16.49 -11.26 16.63
C ALA A 159 -15.83 -11.18 15.25
N ALA A 160 -15.61 -9.96 14.73
CA ALA A 160 -14.95 -9.76 13.44
C ALA A 160 -13.41 -9.79 13.54
N ALA A 161 -12.82 -9.15 14.54
CA ALA A 161 -11.36 -8.94 14.60
C ALA A 161 -10.60 -10.08 15.30
N LEU A 162 -11.17 -10.67 16.37
CA LEU A 162 -10.47 -11.64 17.21
C LEU A 162 -9.97 -12.90 16.47
N PRO A 163 -10.69 -13.45 15.47
CA PRO A 163 -10.22 -14.62 14.72
C PRO A 163 -8.87 -14.43 14.03
N PHE A 164 -8.49 -13.20 13.70
CA PHE A 164 -7.17 -12.87 13.17
C PHE A 164 -6.20 -12.41 14.26
N TYR A 165 -6.62 -11.44 15.08
CA TYR A 165 -5.71 -10.77 16.01
C TYR A 165 -5.26 -11.67 17.16
N LEU A 166 -6.06 -12.66 17.59
CA LEU A 166 -5.66 -13.56 18.66
C LEU A 166 -4.54 -14.53 18.21
N PRO A 167 -4.69 -15.28 17.09
CA PRO A 167 -3.57 -16.06 16.56
C PRO A 167 -2.35 -15.21 16.24
N PHE A 168 -2.54 -14.02 15.66
CA PHE A 168 -1.45 -13.10 15.37
C PHE A 168 -0.68 -12.70 16.63
N ALA A 169 -1.37 -12.30 17.70
CA ALA A 169 -0.72 -11.88 18.95
C ALA A 169 0.01 -13.03 19.68
N LEU A 170 -0.39 -14.28 19.42
CA LEU A 170 0.26 -15.47 19.95
C LEU A 170 1.41 -15.97 19.06
N ASP A 171 1.57 -15.43 17.85
CA ASP A 171 2.66 -15.80 16.93
C ASP A 171 3.98 -15.17 17.42
N PRO A 172 5.08 -15.95 17.55
CA PRO A 172 6.38 -15.43 17.96
C PRO A 172 6.89 -14.24 17.12
N GLN A 173 6.44 -14.11 15.87
CA GLN A 173 6.81 -13.04 14.95
C GLN A 173 6.03 -11.73 15.17
N ALA A 174 5.02 -11.72 16.03
CA ALA A 174 4.22 -10.52 16.31
C ALA A 174 5.08 -9.34 16.80
N ASN A 175 6.14 -9.63 17.56
CA ASN A 175 7.07 -8.62 18.08
C ASN A 175 7.72 -7.79 16.98
N ARG A 176 8.05 -8.39 15.82
CA ARG A 176 8.61 -7.66 14.66
C ARG A 176 7.67 -6.58 14.14
N THR A 177 6.36 -6.84 14.20
CA THR A 177 5.35 -5.83 13.81
C THR A 177 5.33 -4.68 14.81
N GLY A 178 5.46 -4.97 16.10
CA GLY A 178 5.53 -3.96 17.16
C GLY A 178 6.74 -3.04 16.99
N GLU A 179 7.92 -3.59 16.72
CA GLU A 179 9.15 -2.83 16.45
C GLU A 179 9.01 -1.95 15.20
N TYR A 180 8.47 -2.49 14.11
CA TYR A 180 8.21 -1.74 12.89
C TYR A 180 7.26 -0.56 13.11
N VAL A 181 6.12 -0.80 13.77
CA VAL A 181 5.14 0.26 14.08
C VAL A 181 5.73 1.29 15.05
N GLY A 182 6.51 0.84 16.05
CA GLY A 182 7.23 1.71 16.97
C GLY A 182 8.20 2.64 16.25
N GLY A 183 8.96 2.12 15.29
CA GLY A 183 9.86 2.92 14.45
C GLY A 183 9.12 3.96 13.59
N ARG A 184 7.90 3.66 13.12
CA ARG A 184 7.06 4.60 12.36
C ARG A 184 6.50 5.72 13.23
N ILE A 185 6.10 5.43 14.46
CA ILE A 185 5.59 6.42 15.42
C ILE A 185 6.74 7.32 15.90
N GLY A 186 7.90 6.72 16.19
CA GLY A 186 9.05 7.44 16.74
C GLY A 186 8.85 7.82 18.21
N THR A 187 9.76 8.65 18.73
CA THR A 187 9.87 8.97 20.17
C THR A 187 9.60 10.44 20.50
N GLN A 188 9.39 11.29 19.49
CA GLN A 188 9.26 12.74 19.64
C GLN A 188 8.11 13.28 18.80
N LEU A 189 7.48 14.36 19.28
CA LEU A 189 6.54 15.14 18.47
C LEU A 189 7.28 15.79 17.30
N ARG A 190 6.59 15.90 16.16
CA ARG A 190 7.14 16.51 14.94
C ARG A 190 6.11 17.45 14.30
N ASN A 191 6.51 18.18 13.28
CA ASN A 191 5.60 18.92 12.43
C ASN A 191 5.70 18.41 10.98
N ASN A 192 4.86 17.43 10.64
CA ASN A 192 4.77 16.88 9.29
C ASN A 192 3.78 17.65 8.39
N LEU A 193 3.34 18.86 8.79
CA LEU A 193 2.48 19.67 7.92
C LEU A 193 3.09 19.97 6.54
N PRO A 194 4.41 20.20 6.39
CA PRO A 194 5.01 20.35 5.06
C PRO A 194 4.76 19.13 4.16
N ASP A 195 4.95 17.92 4.70
CA ASP A 195 4.68 16.68 3.98
C ASP A 195 3.18 16.53 3.68
N PHE A 196 2.32 16.87 4.63
CA PHE A 196 0.87 16.92 4.42
C PHE A 196 0.53 17.77 3.19
N PHE A 197 1.05 18.99 3.10
CA PHE A 197 0.79 19.88 1.98
C PHE A 197 1.40 19.37 0.68
N HIS A 198 2.61 18.81 0.72
CA HIS A 198 3.29 18.27 -0.45
C HIS A 198 2.53 17.09 -1.06
N PHE A 199 2.23 16.07 -0.24
CA PHE A 199 1.45 14.91 -0.67
C PHE A 199 0.07 15.30 -1.18
N ASN A 200 -0.68 16.10 -0.41
CA ASN A 200 -2.04 16.46 -0.79
C ASN A 200 -2.09 17.32 -2.07
N THR A 201 -1.11 18.21 -2.26
CA THR A 201 -0.96 19.00 -3.49
C THR A 201 -0.66 18.11 -4.68
N PHE A 202 0.25 17.15 -4.50
CA PHE A 202 0.63 16.21 -5.55
C PHE A 202 -0.54 15.31 -5.98
N TYR A 203 -1.37 14.85 -5.03
CA TYR A 203 -2.50 13.96 -5.31
C TYR A 203 -3.78 14.69 -5.74
N SER A 204 -4.08 15.89 -5.20
CA SER A 204 -5.39 16.54 -5.37
C SER A 204 -5.36 17.93 -6.00
N SER A 205 -4.19 18.47 -6.36
CA SER A 205 -3.90 19.87 -6.73
C SER A 205 -3.79 20.85 -5.56
N PHE A 206 -2.97 21.88 -5.74
CA PHE A 206 -2.82 22.97 -4.78
C PHE A 206 -4.16 23.67 -4.49
N TYR A 207 -4.94 23.95 -5.54
CA TYR A 207 -6.22 24.64 -5.41
C TYR A 207 -7.22 23.87 -4.56
N PHE A 208 -7.30 22.54 -4.74
CA PHE A 208 -8.21 21.72 -3.95
C PHE A 208 -7.88 21.78 -2.46
N ILE A 209 -6.60 21.72 -2.12
CA ILE A 209 -6.13 21.69 -0.73
C ILE A 209 -6.28 23.03 -0.05
N ILE A 210 -5.95 24.13 -0.71
CA ILE A 210 -6.17 25.46 -0.15
C ILE A 210 -7.67 25.73 0.05
N VAL A 211 -8.50 25.48 -0.97
CA VAL A 211 -9.94 25.73 -0.87
C VAL A 211 -10.58 24.87 0.22
N THR A 212 -10.34 23.55 0.22
CA THR A 212 -10.94 22.67 1.23
C THR A 212 -10.38 22.92 2.63
N GLY A 213 -9.09 23.24 2.77
CA GLY A 213 -8.48 23.62 4.04
C GLY A 213 -9.07 24.89 4.64
N LEU A 214 -9.26 25.94 3.82
CA LEU A 214 -9.95 27.16 4.25
C LEU A 214 -11.40 26.88 4.65
N LEU A 215 -12.10 25.99 3.92
CA LEU A 215 -13.46 25.59 4.28
C LEU A 215 -13.52 24.81 5.59
N VAL A 216 -12.55 23.92 5.88
CA VAL A 216 -12.46 23.21 7.17
C VAL A 216 -12.14 24.19 8.30
N LEU A 217 -11.20 25.12 8.09
CA LEU A 217 -10.88 26.16 9.07
C LEU A 217 -12.12 27.03 9.39
N ALA A 218 -12.86 27.44 8.36
CA ALA A 218 -14.12 28.16 8.52
C ALA A 218 -15.16 27.32 9.28
N ALA A 219 -15.23 26.01 9.04
CA ALA A 219 -16.15 25.12 9.74
C ALA A 219 -15.85 25.06 11.23
N LEU A 220 -14.58 24.87 11.58
CA LEU A 220 -14.12 24.83 12.97
C LEU A 220 -14.40 26.17 13.67
N LEU A 221 -14.13 27.30 13.03
CA LEU A 221 -14.48 28.63 13.55
C LEU A 221 -15.99 28.79 13.79
N LEU A 222 -16.82 28.45 12.80
CA LEU A 222 -18.29 28.53 12.91
C LEU A 222 -18.84 27.64 14.03
N LEU A 223 -18.21 26.48 14.28
CA LEU A 223 -18.53 25.60 15.41
C LEU A 223 -18.04 26.20 16.73
N SER A 224 -16.81 26.71 16.82
CA SER A 224 -16.32 27.41 18.01
C SER A 224 -17.19 28.61 18.37
N TRP A 225 -17.72 29.33 17.40
CA TRP A 225 -18.51 30.55 17.64
C TRP A 225 -19.86 30.31 18.31
N ARG A 226 -20.33 29.07 18.28
CA ARG A 226 -21.56 28.59 18.92
C ARG A 226 -21.46 28.45 20.44
N GLY A 227 -20.25 28.37 20.99
CA GLY A 227 -20.00 28.21 22.43
C GLY A 227 -20.03 29.51 23.24
N GLY A 228 -20.20 30.67 22.61
CA GLY A 228 -20.22 31.99 23.28
C GLY A 228 -18.94 32.81 23.08
N ARG A 229 -18.76 33.89 23.86
CA ARG A 229 -17.69 34.87 23.66
C ARG A 229 -16.28 34.27 23.81
N TRP A 230 -16.05 33.45 24.83
CA TRP A 230 -14.75 32.84 25.09
C TRP A 230 -14.33 31.85 24.00
N SER A 231 -15.24 30.96 23.59
CA SER A 231 -14.94 30.00 22.52
C SER A 231 -14.77 30.69 21.16
N ARG A 232 -15.45 31.81 20.91
CA ARG A 232 -15.21 32.65 19.73
C ARG A 232 -13.79 33.20 19.70
N TRP A 233 -13.36 33.80 20.82
CA TRP A 233 -12.03 34.37 20.93
C TRP A 233 -10.95 33.30 20.81
N LEU A 234 -11.06 32.21 21.58
CA LEU A 234 -10.09 31.12 21.56
C LEU A 234 -10.02 30.43 20.19
N GLY A 235 -11.18 30.20 19.56
CA GLY A 235 -11.25 29.67 18.19
C GLY A 235 -10.61 30.60 17.17
N GLY A 236 -10.82 31.92 17.28
CA GLY A 236 -10.19 32.90 16.41
C GLY A 236 -8.67 32.95 16.53
N VAL A 237 -8.15 33.01 17.77
CA VAL A 237 -6.70 33.05 18.03
C VAL A 237 -6.03 31.74 17.60
N SER A 238 -6.61 30.60 17.93
CA SER A 238 -6.05 29.29 17.54
C SER A 238 -6.12 29.05 16.03
N ALA A 239 -7.15 29.53 15.33
CA ALA A 239 -7.20 29.51 13.87
C ALA A 239 -6.12 30.38 13.23
N ALA A 240 -5.88 31.59 13.77
CA ALA A 240 -4.79 32.44 13.31
C ALA A 240 -3.42 31.78 13.54
N GLY A 241 -3.24 31.15 14.70
CA GLY A 241 -2.03 30.37 14.99
C GLY A 241 -1.85 29.17 14.05
N ALA A 242 -2.92 28.45 13.72
CA ALA A 242 -2.88 27.32 12.78
C ALA A 242 -2.48 27.77 11.37
N VAL A 243 -3.00 28.91 10.90
CA VAL A 243 -2.58 29.52 9.62
C VAL A 243 -1.13 29.96 9.68
N ALA A 244 -0.69 30.59 10.78
CA ALA A 244 0.69 31.02 10.95
C ALA A 244 1.66 29.82 10.92
N VAL A 245 1.35 28.72 11.60
CA VAL A 245 2.16 27.49 11.55
C VAL A 245 2.14 26.86 10.14
N ALA A 246 1.01 26.90 9.43
CA ALA A 246 0.95 26.37 8.05
C ALA A 246 1.81 27.19 7.07
N LEU A 247 1.89 28.52 7.24
CA LEU A 247 2.71 29.41 6.42
C LEU A 247 4.19 29.41 6.84
N TRP A 248 4.44 29.26 8.14
CA TRP A 248 5.77 29.22 8.75
C TRP A 248 5.91 27.98 9.64
N PRO A 249 6.20 26.81 9.06
CA PRO A 249 6.25 25.54 9.80
C PRO A 249 7.26 25.52 10.96
N GLN A 250 8.29 26.37 10.89
CA GLN A 250 9.33 26.49 11.91
C GLN A 250 8.95 27.44 13.07
N LEU A 251 7.79 28.11 13.00
CA LEU A 251 7.40 29.16 13.95
C LEU A 251 7.37 28.69 15.42
N LEU A 252 6.94 27.45 15.64
CA LEU A 252 6.81 26.83 16.96
C LEU A 252 7.69 25.58 17.11
N ALA A 253 8.62 25.37 16.19
CA ALA A 253 9.58 24.29 16.26
C ALA A 253 10.75 24.69 17.16
N GLY A 254 10.91 24.02 18.30
CA GLY A 254 12.06 24.18 19.20
C GLY A 254 13.13 23.10 18.97
N SER A 255 14.32 23.29 19.54
CA SER A 255 15.44 22.35 19.43
C SER A 255 15.19 21.01 20.14
N SER A 256 14.27 20.97 21.11
CA SER A 256 13.94 19.77 21.90
C SER A 256 12.45 19.42 21.94
N VAL A 257 11.56 20.37 21.62
CA VAL A 257 10.11 20.18 21.63
C VAL A 257 9.48 20.97 20.48
N ASP A 258 8.66 20.31 19.68
CA ASP A 258 7.84 20.94 18.65
C ASP A 258 6.43 21.24 19.20
N LEU A 259 6.08 22.53 19.27
CA LEU A 259 4.79 23.00 19.78
C LEU A 259 3.79 23.36 18.66
N SER A 260 4.12 23.02 17.40
CA SER A 260 3.29 23.29 16.22
C SER A 260 1.90 22.64 16.30
N VAL A 261 1.75 21.61 17.12
CA VAL A 261 0.46 20.95 17.39
C VAL A 261 -0.55 21.84 18.13
N LEU A 262 -0.08 22.78 18.96
CA LEU A 262 -0.93 23.50 19.92
C LEU A 262 -2.07 24.28 19.27
N PRO A 263 -1.85 25.12 18.23
CA PRO A 263 -2.95 25.87 17.63
C PRO A 263 -4.04 24.97 17.05
N PHE A 264 -3.66 23.84 16.44
CA PHE A 264 -4.60 22.88 15.86
C PHE A 264 -5.37 22.13 16.95
N ALA A 265 -4.68 21.62 17.97
CA ALA A 265 -5.30 20.91 19.08
C ALA A 265 -6.29 21.81 19.84
N VAL A 266 -5.91 23.07 20.13
CA VAL A 266 -6.76 24.05 20.79
C VAL A 266 -7.97 24.39 19.93
N LEU A 267 -7.81 24.59 18.62
CA LEU A 267 -8.93 24.88 17.71
C LEU A 267 -9.94 23.73 17.66
N LEU A 268 -9.46 22.50 17.45
CA LEU A 268 -10.29 21.30 17.39
C LEU A 268 -11.02 21.07 18.71
N PHE A 269 -10.31 21.18 19.84
CA PHE A 269 -10.90 21.07 21.17
C PHE A 269 -11.96 22.16 21.40
N THR A 270 -11.68 23.41 21.00
CA THR A 270 -12.63 24.52 21.16
C THR A 270 -13.89 24.31 20.33
N ALA A 271 -13.75 23.84 19.08
CA ALA A 271 -14.89 23.49 18.22
C ALA A 271 -15.73 22.35 18.81
N PHE A 272 -15.08 21.30 19.36
CA PHE A 272 -15.75 20.21 20.06
C PHE A 272 -16.46 20.68 21.33
N ALA A 273 -15.78 21.47 22.17
CA ALA A 273 -16.27 21.93 23.46
C ALA A 273 -17.44 22.93 23.33
N ALA A 274 -17.41 23.78 22.30
CA ALA A 274 -18.46 24.75 22.00
C ALA A 274 -19.85 24.11 21.80
N LEU A 275 -19.90 22.83 21.46
CA LEU A 275 -21.13 22.10 21.19
C LEU A 275 -21.80 21.52 22.45
N PHE A 276 -21.13 21.53 23.61
CA PHE A 276 -21.76 21.18 24.90
C PHE A 276 -22.77 22.21 25.39
N ALA A 277 -22.64 23.46 24.93
CA ALA A 277 -23.07 24.61 25.71
C ALA A 277 -24.56 24.96 25.62
N GLY A 278 -25.47 24.08 25.18
CA GLY A 278 -26.93 24.34 25.07
C GLY A 278 -27.35 25.56 24.23
N ARG A 279 -26.37 26.35 23.76
CA ARG A 279 -26.45 27.64 23.08
C ARG A 279 -25.99 27.52 21.62
N SER A 280 -25.71 26.30 21.16
CA SER A 280 -25.16 26.04 19.84
C SER A 280 -26.16 26.19 18.69
N GLY A 281 -27.46 26.26 19.02
CA GLY A 281 -28.53 26.26 18.03
C GLY A 281 -28.75 24.90 17.34
N PHE A 282 -28.09 23.85 17.82
CA PHE A 282 -28.32 22.46 17.40
C PHE A 282 -29.13 21.72 18.45
N SER A 283 -29.92 20.73 18.00
CA SER A 283 -30.47 19.75 18.95
C SER A 283 -29.32 18.96 19.59
N PRO A 284 -29.50 18.41 20.81
CA PRO A 284 -28.45 17.63 21.47
C PRO A 284 -27.89 16.50 20.58
N GLY A 285 -28.75 15.79 19.86
CA GLY A 285 -28.32 14.74 18.92
C GLY A 285 -27.52 15.28 17.73
N GLN A 286 -27.84 16.47 17.21
CA GLN A 286 -27.05 17.11 16.16
C GLN A 286 -25.68 17.57 16.67
N ALA A 287 -25.63 18.13 17.90
CA ALA A 287 -24.38 18.52 18.54
C ALA A 287 -23.44 17.32 18.73
N ASN A 288 -23.96 16.21 19.27
CA ASN A 288 -23.19 14.97 19.47
C ASN A 288 -22.60 14.43 18.17
N ARG A 289 -23.36 14.52 17.07
CA ARG A 289 -22.91 14.08 15.75
C ARG A 289 -21.80 14.95 15.17
N TRP A 290 -21.87 16.28 15.31
CA TRP A 290 -20.79 17.16 14.90
C TRP A 290 -19.54 17.01 15.78
N GLN A 291 -19.72 16.77 17.08
CA GLN A 291 -18.63 16.40 17.97
C GLN A 291 -17.91 15.13 17.52
N ALA A 292 -18.66 14.11 17.11
CA ALA A 292 -18.08 12.89 16.53
C ALA A 292 -17.28 13.19 15.25
N VAL A 293 -17.78 14.05 14.35
CA VAL A 293 -17.04 14.46 13.14
C VAL A 293 -15.76 15.22 13.49
N VAL A 294 -15.79 16.11 14.48
CA VAL A 294 -14.59 16.83 14.95
C VAL A 294 -13.57 15.85 15.54
N LEU A 295 -13.99 14.87 16.34
CA LEU A 295 -13.10 13.81 16.83
C LEU A 295 -12.53 12.96 15.70
N TRP A 296 -13.36 12.62 14.71
CA TRP A 296 -12.96 11.83 13.55
C TRP A 296 -11.93 12.54 12.68
N LEU A 297 -11.96 13.88 12.62
CA LEU A 297 -10.89 14.67 12.03
C LEU A 297 -9.66 14.73 12.97
N ALA A 298 -9.88 15.10 14.24
CA ALA A 298 -8.82 15.45 15.17
C ALA A 298 -7.84 14.30 15.40
N VAL A 299 -8.32 13.09 15.57
CA VAL A 299 -7.50 11.92 15.89
C VAL A 299 -6.48 11.62 14.78
N PRO A 300 -6.89 11.32 13.53
CA PRO A 300 -5.93 11.09 12.44
C PRO A 300 -5.14 12.35 12.08
N PHE A 301 -5.76 13.54 12.09
CA PHE A 301 -5.06 14.77 11.71
C PHE A 301 -3.93 15.10 12.69
N LEU A 302 -4.20 15.09 14.01
CA LEU A 302 -3.18 15.37 15.00
C LEU A 302 -2.14 14.24 15.09
N GLY A 303 -2.59 12.98 14.96
CA GLY A 303 -1.72 11.81 14.98
C GLY A 303 -0.66 11.85 13.88
N TYR A 304 -1.07 11.90 12.61
CA TYR A 304 -0.12 11.81 11.50
C TYR A 304 0.67 13.10 11.26
N ASN A 305 0.13 14.27 11.59
CA ASN A 305 0.87 15.52 11.41
C ASN A 305 1.82 15.82 12.56
N PHE A 306 1.53 15.36 13.79
CA PHE A 306 2.28 15.81 14.96
C PHE A 306 2.82 14.74 15.91
N VAL A 307 2.32 13.51 15.83
CA VAL A 307 2.71 12.43 16.76
C VAL A 307 3.58 11.39 16.06
N VAL A 308 3.24 11.01 14.83
CA VAL A 308 3.92 9.96 14.07
C VAL A 308 5.14 10.52 13.36
N ALA A 309 6.29 9.86 13.44
CA ALA A 309 7.52 10.29 12.78
C ALA A 309 7.47 10.15 11.25
N LEU A 310 6.78 9.13 10.72
CA LEU A 310 6.64 8.84 9.30
C LEU A 310 5.17 8.59 8.92
N GLY A 311 4.38 9.65 8.80
CA GLY A 311 2.95 9.55 8.45
C GLY A 311 2.67 9.19 6.99
N LEU A 312 3.50 9.66 6.05
CA LEU A 312 3.36 9.44 4.60
C LEU A 312 1.90 9.57 4.12
N THR A 313 1.42 8.63 3.31
CA THR A 313 0.09 8.65 2.71
C THR A 313 -1.04 8.30 3.66
N HIS A 314 -0.79 7.83 4.90
CA HIS A 314 -1.84 7.45 5.87
C HIS A 314 -2.76 8.61 6.28
N ILE A 315 -2.37 9.83 5.91
CA ILE A 315 -3.19 11.04 5.99
C ILE A 315 -4.58 10.91 5.36
N TYR A 316 -4.77 9.97 4.41
CA TYR A 316 -6.03 9.71 3.72
C TYR A 316 -7.22 9.49 4.67
N THR A 317 -6.97 9.01 5.89
CA THR A 317 -7.98 8.76 6.91
C THR A 317 -8.73 10.01 7.37
N VAL A 318 -8.17 11.22 7.16
CA VAL A 318 -8.85 12.49 7.48
C VAL A 318 -9.92 12.87 6.46
N VAL A 319 -9.83 12.35 5.23
CA VAL A 319 -10.61 12.83 4.07
C VAL A 319 -12.13 12.77 4.27
N PRO A 320 -12.74 11.73 4.89
CA PRO A 320 -14.17 11.73 5.19
C PRO A 320 -14.62 12.90 6.08
N ALA A 321 -13.96 13.09 7.22
CA ALA A 321 -14.29 14.12 8.19
C ALA A 321 -13.97 15.53 7.64
N TRP A 322 -12.85 15.66 6.92
CA TRP A 322 -12.47 16.88 6.21
C TRP A 322 -13.54 17.31 5.21
N SER A 323 -14.04 16.37 4.39
CA SER A 323 -15.08 16.64 3.39
C SER A 323 -16.41 17.06 4.03
N LEU A 324 -16.79 16.42 5.15
CA LEU A 324 -18.00 16.77 5.91
C LEU A 324 -17.92 18.17 6.52
N LEU A 325 -16.76 18.55 7.08
CA LEU A 325 -16.55 19.88 7.64
C LEU A 325 -16.44 20.96 6.56
N ALA A 326 -15.74 20.71 5.47
CA ALA A 326 -15.71 21.64 4.34
C ALA A 326 -17.13 21.88 3.76
N ALA A 327 -17.93 20.81 3.63
CA ALA A 327 -19.33 20.90 3.21
C ALA A 327 -20.21 21.67 4.21
N PHE A 328 -19.93 21.59 5.52
CA PHE A 328 -20.64 22.36 6.54
C PHE A 328 -20.54 23.87 6.29
N SER A 329 -19.35 24.38 5.96
CA SER A 329 -19.12 25.79 5.66
C SER A 329 -19.94 26.29 4.47
N LEU A 330 -20.14 25.44 3.47
CA LEU A 330 -20.95 25.74 2.29
C LEU A 330 -22.47 25.60 2.52
N ASN A 331 -22.88 24.94 3.61
CA ASN A 331 -24.28 24.65 3.94
C ASN A 331 -24.85 25.56 5.05
N THR A 332 -24.26 26.73 5.28
CA THR A 332 -24.75 27.67 6.30
C THR A 332 -26.05 28.37 5.89
N LYS A 333 -26.88 28.76 6.89
CA LYS A 333 -28.14 29.49 6.64
C LYS A 333 -27.93 30.80 5.86
N GLN A 334 -26.82 31.50 6.11
CA GLN A 334 -26.49 32.76 5.43
C GLN A 334 -26.27 32.58 3.92
N LEU A 335 -25.55 31.53 3.53
CA LEU A 335 -25.35 31.17 2.12
C LEU A 335 -26.61 30.60 1.47
N ALA A 336 -27.53 30.07 2.28
CA ALA A 336 -28.83 29.58 1.82
C ALA A 336 -29.95 30.64 1.87
N ALA A 337 -29.66 31.88 2.30
CA ALA A 337 -30.66 32.89 2.63
C ALA A 337 -31.44 33.42 1.41
N SER A 338 -30.81 33.52 0.24
CA SER A 338 -31.47 33.92 -1.01
C SER A 338 -31.25 32.90 -2.12
N LYS A 339 -32.21 32.80 -3.04
CA LYS A 339 -32.14 31.92 -4.21
C LYS A 339 -30.89 32.24 -5.05
N SER A 340 -30.63 33.52 -5.32
CA SER A 340 -29.45 33.98 -6.08
C SER A 340 -28.12 33.57 -5.43
N ARG A 341 -27.93 33.83 -4.12
CA ARG A 341 -26.70 33.41 -3.42
C ARG A 341 -26.51 31.90 -3.44
N ARG A 342 -27.60 31.15 -3.27
CA ARG A 342 -27.57 29.69 -3.33
C ARG A 342 -27.11 29.18 -4.70
N TRP A 343 -27.62 29.76 -5.79
CA TRP A 343 -27.19 29.43 -7.15
C TRP A 343 -25.73 29.79 -7.39
N ALA A 344 -25.29 30.98 -6.97
CA ALA A 344 -23.90 31.40 -7.11
C ALA A 344 -22.93 30.46 -6.39
N VAL A 345 -23.22 30.10 -5.12
CA VAL A 345 -22.40 29.15 -4.35
C VAL A 345 -22.37 27.77 -5.01
N ASN A 346 -23.52 27.26 -5.46
CA ASN A 346 -23.57 25.96 -6.12
C ASN A 346 -22.84 25.97 -7.47
N GLY A 347 -22.93 27.06 -8.25
CA GLY A 347 -22.20 27.22 -9.51
C GLY A 347 -20.69 27.29 -9.30
N ALA A 348 -20.24 28.07 -8.31
CA ALA A 348 -18.83 28.13 -7.92
C ALA A 348 -18.31 26.76 -7.45
N PHE A 349 -19.11 26.04 -6.65
CA PHE A 349 -18.78 24.69 -6.21
C PHE A 349 -18.68 23.69 -7.38
N ALA A 350 -19.62 23.74 -8.34
CA ALA A 350 -19.56 22.90 -9.53
C ALA A 350 -18.33 23.21 -10.40
N ALA A 351 -18.01 24.49 -10.61
CA ALA A 351 -16.81 24.90 -11.33
C ALA A 351 -15.53 24.42 -10.62
N PHE A 352 -15.49 24.49 -9.28
CA PHE A 352 -14.40 23.96 -8.48
C PHE A 352 -14.26 22.44 -8.62
N LEU A 353 -15.36 21.68 -8.59
CA LEU A 353 -15.31 20.23 -8.82
C LEU A 353 -14.86 19.88 -10.25
N LEU A 354 -15.23 20.67 -11.25
CA LEU A 354 -14.75 20.49 -12.63
C LEU A 354 -13.25 20.75 -12.73
N LEU A 355 -12.73 21.79 -12.07
CA LEU A 355 -11.29 22.05 -12.00
C LEU A 355 -10.54 20.89 -11.33
N SER A 356 -11.07 20.36 -10.22
CA SER A 356 -10.51 19.16 -9.58
C SER A 356 -10.59 17.94 -10.49
N ALA A 357 -11.70 17.71 -11.19
CA ALA A 357 -11.85 16.60 -12.12
C ALA A 357 -10.84 16.68 -13.28
N LEU A 358 -10.56 17.88 -13.79
CA LEU A 358 -9.53 18.09 -14.82
C LEU A 358 -8.13 17.72 -14.31
N PHE A 359 -7.79 18.10 -13.08
CA PHE A 359 -6.55 17.69 -12.44
C PHE A 359 -6.47 16.17 -12.28
N LEU A 360 -7.53 15.54 -11.76
CA LEU A 360 -7.60 14.11 -11.54
C LEU A 360 -7.51 13.32 -12.84
N TRP A 361 -8.11 13.84 -13.93
CA TRP A 361 -7.93 13.28 -15.26
C TRP A 361 -6.47 13.31 -15.69
N ASN A 362 -5.78 14.45 -15.51
CA ASN A 362 -4.36 14.56 -15.83
C ASN A 362 -3.49 13.60 -15.01
N ALA A 363 -3.72 13.52 -13.70
CA ALA A 363 -2.90 12.72 -12.81
C ALA A 363 -3.16 11.20 -12.91
N PHE A 364 -4.41 10.79 -13.13
CA PHE A 364 -4.80 9.38 -12.96
C PHE A 364 -5.40 8.72 -14.20
N VAL A 365 -5.80 9.46 -15.24
CA VAL A 365 -6.54 8.90 -16.39
C VAL A 365 -5.79 9.07 -17.71
N ARG A 366 -5.05 10.16 -17.85
CA ARG A 366 -4.21 10.46 -19.02
C ARG A 366 -3.06 9.44 -19.14
N HIS A 367 -2.64 9.13 -20.37
CA HIS A 367 -1.62 8.10 -20.65
C HIS A 367 -0.55 8.54 -21.66
N ASP A 368 -0.71 9.69 -22.32
CA ASP A 368 0.32 10.30 -23.17
C ASP A 368 1.43 10.97 -22.37
N VAL A 369 1.28 11.04 -21.05
CA VAL A 369 2.26 11.53 -20.07
C VAL A 369 2.18 10.64 -18.84
N GLU A 370 3.33 10.31 -18.26
CA GLU A 370 3.43 9.58 -17.00
C GLU A 370 3.52 10.61 -15.86
N TYR A 371 2.37 11.06 -15.34
CA TYR A 371 2.25 12.24 -14.47
C TYR A 371 3.30 12.34 -13.35
N TRP A 372 3.56 11.23 -12.66
CA TRP A 372 4.55 11.19 -11.59
C TRP A 372 5.99 11.28 -12.12
N GLN A 373 6.32 10.51 -13.15
CA GLN A 373 7.69 10.44 -13.68
C GLN A 373 8.09 11.69 -14.45
N ASP A 374 7.12 12.29 -15.14
CA ASP A 374 7.29 13.53 -15.89
C ASP A 374 7.07 14.76 -15.00
N TYR A 375 6.86 14.60 -13.69
CA TYR A 375 6.62 15.72 -12.78
C TYR A 375 7.83 16.66 -12.71
N PRO A 376 7.64 18.00 -12.76
CA PRO A 376 6.37 18.73 -12.85
C PRO A 376 5.91 19.02 -14.28
N ALA A 377 6.73 18.72 -15.29
CA ALA A 377 6.46 19.01 -16.70
C ALA A 377 5.20 18.31 -17.23
N GLY A 378 4.84 17.16 -16.66
CA GLY A 378 3.62 16.43 -16.98
C GLY A 378 2.33 17.06 -16.46
N ASN A 379 2.40 18.19 -15.74
CA ASN A 379 1.20 18.89 -15.28
C ASN A 379 0.58 19.79 -16.37
N LEU A 380 -0.72 20.06 -16.24
CA LEU A 380 -1.41 20.94 -17.18
C LEU A 380 -1.09 22.42 -16.92
N PRO A 381 -0.96 23.26 -17.97
CA PRO A 381 -0.85 24.70 -17.80
C PRO A 381 -1.97 25.26 -16.93
N GLY A 382 -1.63 26.17 -16.03
CA GLY A 382 -2.59 26.77 -15.10
C GLY A 382 -2.80 25.99 -13.79
N PHE A 383 -2.21 24.81 -13.61
CA PHE A 383 -2.11 24.17 -12.29
C PHE A 383 -0.79 24.52 -11.61
N TYR A 384 -0.87 25.43 -10.65
CA TYR A 384 0.30 25.82 -9.85
C TYR A 384 0.88 24.65 -9.05
N THR A 385 2.19 24.42 -9.21
CA THR A 385 2.98 23.39 -8.50
C THR A 385 3.96 24.07 -7.55
N PRO A 386 3.63 24.22 -6.26
CA PRO A 386 4.53 24.87 -5.29
C PRO A 386 5.81 24.06 -5.02
N TYR A 387 5.84 22.78 -5.39
CA TYR A 387 6.99 21.90 -5.22
C TYR A 387 7.51 21.48 -6.59
N THR A 388 8.81 21.62 -6.81
CA THR A 388 9.47 21.24 -8.08
C THR A 388 9.79 19.75 -8.15
N ALA A 389 9.92 19.08 -7.00
CA ALA A 389 10.10 17.64 -6.91
C ALA A 389 8.81 16.96 -6.40
N PRO A 390 8.55 15.70 -6.79
CA PRO A 390 7.50 14.90 -6.17
C PRO A 390 7.83 14.60 -4.69
N PRO A 391 6.85 14.12 -3.89
CA PRO A 391 7.12 13.58 -2.55
C PRO A 391 8.22 12.50 -2.58
N GLN A 392 8.92 12.23 -1.48
CA GLN A 392 10.04 11.29 -1.51
C GLN A 392 9.64 9.82 -1.73
N ALA A 393 8.41 9.45 -1.37
CA ALA A 393 7.90 8.09 -1.47
C ALA A 393 6.36 8.08 -1.49
N GLY A 394 5.76 6.89 -1.60
CA GLY A 394 4.32 6.71 -1.43
C GLY A 394 3.52 7.10 -2.67
N PHE A 395 3.94 6.62 -3.83
CA PHE A 395 3.29 6.82 -5.12
C PHE A 395 2.32 5.68 -5.40
N PHE A 396 1.04 6.00 -5.52
CA PHE A 396 -0.01 5.00 -5.63
C PHE A 396 -1.10 5.45 -6.61
N GLY A 397 -1.60 4.52 -7.41
CA GLY A 397 -2.81 4.72 -8.23
C GLY A 397 -2.65 5.53 -9.51
N PHE A 398 -1.45 6.05 -9.78
CA PHE A 398 -1.08 6.68 -11.05
C PHE A 398 -1.19 5.66 -12.20
N ALA A 399 -1.59 6.16 -13.38
CA ALA A 399 -1.46 5.35 -14.58
C ALA A 399 0.04 5.08 -14.81
N HIS A 400 0.37 3.86 -15.20
CA HIS A 400 1.74 3.49 -15.54
C HIS A 400 1.74 2.47 -16.66
N ARG A 401 2.52 2.76 -17.71
CA ARG A 401 2.79 1.84 -18.82
C ARG A 401 4.29 1.79 -19.08
N ALA A 402 4.89 0.62 -18.87
CA ALA A 402 6.27 0.37 -19.27
C ALA A 402 6.40 -0.69 -20.39
N GLY A 403 5.29 -1.25 -20.88
CA GLY A 403 5.33 -2.28 -21.93
C GLY A 403 5.51 -3.72 -21.41
N TRP A 404 5.47 -3.93 -20.10
CA TRP A 404 5.68 -5.23 -19.46
C TRP A 404 4.75 -6.36 -19.95
N LYS A 405 3.48 -6.08 -20.27
CA LYS A 405 2.56 -7.09 -20.84
C LYS A 405 3.07 -7.65 -22.17
N THR A 406 3.73 -6.80 -22.97
CA THR A 406 4.34 -7.20 -24.23
C THR A 406 5.47 -8.21 -23.99
N ILE A 407 6.34 -7.93 -23.01
CA ILE A 407 7.41 -8.85 -22.60
C ILE A 407 6.82 -10.16 -22.08
N GLY A 408 5.83 -10.09 -21.18
CA GLY A 408 5.17 -11.27 -20.63
C GLY A 408 4.57 -12.17 -21.71
N GLN A 409 3.97 -11.58 -22.75
CA GLN A 409 3.41 -12.33 -23.85
C GLN A 409 4.48 -12.98 -24.74
N LYS A 410 5.65 -12.34 -24.90
CA LYS A 410 6.78 -12.89 -25.65
C LYS A 410 7.50 -14.01 -24.90
N ILE A 411 7.63 -13.88 -23.58
CA ILE A 411 8.07 -14.98 -22.70
C ILE A 411 7.12 -16.17 -22.83
N ALA A 412 5.81 -15.94 -22.75
CA ALA A 412 4.81 -16.99 -22.88
C ALA A 412 4.81 -17.70 -24.25
N ALA A 413 5.27 -17.03 -25.30
CA ALA A 413 5.43 -17.61 -26.63
C ALA A 413 6.76 -18.36 -26.81
N GLY A 414 7.65 -18.35 -25.80
CA GLY A 414 8.99 -18.95 -25.87
C GLY A 414 10.02 -18.13 -26.66
N GLU A 415 9.68 -16.91 -27.06
CA GLU A 415 10.55 -16.03 -27.86
C GLU A 415 11.63 -15.33 -27.00
N LEU A 416 11.38 -15.20 -25.69
CA LEU A 416 12.30 -14.64 -24.70
C LEU A 416 12.58 -15.68 -23.62
N ALA A 417 13.20 -16.80 -24.00
CA ALA A 417 13.43 -17.95 -23.13
C ALA A 417 14.74 -17.84 -22.36
N GLY A 418 14.66 -17.66 -21.05
CA GLY A 418 15.81 -17.53 -20.15
C GLY A 418 15.46 -16.71 -18.93
N ASP A 419 16.46 -16.49 -18.09
CA ASP A 419 16.33 -15.56 -17.00
C ASP A 419 16.58 -14.13 -17.46
N TYR A 420 16.20 -13.18 -16.61
CA TYR A 420 16.31 -11.78 -16.95
C TYR A 420 16.86 -10.93 -15.81
N GLY A 421 17.43 -9.79 -16.16
CA GLY A 421 17.65 -8.64 -15.31
C GLY A 421 16.75 -7.48 -15.76
N SER A 422 16.50 -6.53 -14.87
CA SER A 422 15.72 -5.34 -15.20
C SER A 422 16.10 -4.17 -14.29
N ASN A 423 15.90 -2.95 -14.79
CA ASN A 423 16.01 -1.72 -14.03
C ASN A 423 14.74 -1.39 -13.21
N GLU A 424 13.87 -2.39 -13.02
CA GLU A 424 12.63 -2.34 -12.24
C GLU A 424 12.67 -3.46 -11.17
N GLU A 425 12.06 -3.22 -10.01
CA GLU A 425 12.06 -4.14 -8.87
C GLU A 425 11.40 -5.51 -9.19
N PRO A 426 11.86 -6.62 -8.56
CA PRO A 426 11.28 -7.94 -8.76
C PRO A 426 9.76 -8.01 -8.56
N ASP A 427 9.19 -7.27 -7.61
CA ASP A 427 7.76 -7.32 -7.30
C ASP A 427 6.87 -6.83 -8.46
N VAL A 428 7.36 -5.86 -9.24
CA VAL A 428 6.67 -5.40 -10.46
C VAL A 428 6.85 -6.43 -11.57
N THR A 429 8.09 -6.83 -11.82
CA THR A 429 8.47 -7.64 -13.00
C THR A 429 7.99 -9.08 -12.92
N THR A 430 7.95 -9.67 -11.73
CA THR A 430 7.54 -11.07 -11.48
C THR A 430 6.12 -11.37 -11.97
N TRP A 431 5.22 -10.41 -11.79
CA TRP A 431 3.85 -10.50 -12.27
C TRP A 431 3.84 -10.62 -13.80
N TYR A 432 4.42 -9.66 -14.50
CA TYR A 432 4.35 -9.62 -15.95
C TYR A 432 5.17 -10.70 -16.65
N THR A 433 6.30 -11.11 -16.08
CA THR A 433 7.13 -12.19 -16.65
C THR A 433 6.57 -13.58 -16.39
N ARG A 434 5.38 -13.69 -15.77
CA ARG A 434 4.74 -14.98 -15.42
C ARG A 434 5.65 -15.87 -14.58
N GLY A 435 6.49 -15.22 -13.79
CA GLY A 435 7.46 -15.88 -12.94
C GLY A 435 8.64 -16.52 -13.64
N ALA A 436 9.04 -16.02 -14.82
CA ALA A 436 10.36 -16.30 -15.36
C ALA A 436 11.45 -16.03 -14.30
N PRO A 437 12.54 -16.82 -14.29
CA PRO A 437 13.63 -16.64 -13.34
C PRO A 437 14.28 -15.27 -13.52
N ARG A 438 14.66 -14.65 -12.41
CA ARG A 438 15.36 -13.36 -12.41
C ARG A 438 16.78 -13.62 -11.94
N ALA A 439 17.77 -13.24 -12.72
CA ALA A 439 19.16 -13.52 -12.41
C ALA A 439 19.57 -12.90 -11.06
N CYS A 440 20.32 -13.67 -10.26
CA CYS A 440 20.94 -13.19 -9.02
C CYS A 440 22.30 -12.53 -9.27
N ASP A 441 22.82 -12.62 -10.48
CA ASP A 441 24.12 -12.15 -10.94
C ASP A 441 23.96 -11.14 -12.10
N PRO A 442 25.02 -10.39 -12.46
CA PRO A 442 24.92 -9.32 -13.45
C PRO A 442 24.94 -9.82 -14.92
N GLN A 443 24.85 -11.13 -15.21
CA GLN A 443 24.93 -11.66 -16.58
C GLN A 443 23.69 -12.47 -17.04
N PRO A 444 22.46 -11.97 -16.84
CA PRO A 444 21.22 -12.62 -17.30
C PRO A 444 21.24 -12.93 -18.81
N GLU A 445 20.37 -13.82 -19.28
CA GLU A 445 20.15 -13.97 -20.73
C GLU A 445 19.64 -12.66 -21.36
N PHE A 446 18.68 -12.02 -20.69
CA PHE A 446 18.05 -10.78 -21.15
C PHE A 446 18.12 -9.67 -20.11
N TYR A 447 18.29 -8.42 -20.57
CA TYR A 447 17.93 -7.24 -19.79
C TYR A 447 16.69 -6.58 -20.38
N PHE A 448 15.69 -6.34 -19.53
CA PHE A 448 14.50 -5.53 -19.86
C PHE A 448 14.65 -4.15 -19.22
N LEU A 449 14.92 -3.15 -20.06
CA LEU A 449 15.24 -1.79 -19.61
C LEU A 449 14.11 -0.84 -19.98
N ALA A 450 13.30 -0.46 -19.00
CA ALA A 450 12.21 0.50 -19.18
C ALA A 450 12.72 1.93 -18.99
N ASP A 451 12.30 2.85 -19.86
CA ASP A 451 12.53 4.28 -19.66
C ASP A 451 11.67 4.79 -18.49
N ASP A 452 10.42 4.31 -18.40
CA ASP A 452 9.52 4.59 -17.29
C ASP A 452 9.64 3.53 -16.20
N ARG A 453 10.03 3.93 -14.98
CA ARG A 453 10.26 3.02 -13.84
C ARG A 453 9.39 3.40 -12.64
N ILE A 454 8.75 2.42 -12.00
CA ILE A 454 8.04 2.65 -10.74
C ILE A 454 9.06 2.60 -9.59
N ASP A 455 9.66 1.44 -9.39
CA ASP A 455 10.59 1.13 -8.32
C ASP A 455 11.94 0.80 -8.98
N PRO A 456 12.78 1.83 -9.25
CA PRO A 456 13.98 1.66 -10.04
C PRO A 456 15.04 0.82 -9.33
N VAL A 457 15.67 -0.07 -10.09
CA VAL A 457 16.82 -0.87 -9.66
C VAL A 457 18.03 -0.53 -10.54
N ASP A 458 19.19 -0.39 -9.92
CA ASP A 458 20.43 -0.15 -10.65
C ASP A 458 20.88 -1.39 -11.42
N VAL A 459 21.38 -1.17 -12.64
CA VAL A 459 21.87 -2.22 -13.54
C VAL A 459 23.28 -1.87 -14.02
N PRO A 460 24.13 -2.86 -14.33
CA PRO A 460 25.51 -2.62 -14.75
C PRO A 460 25.56 -2.08 -16.20
N THR A 461 25.37 -0.77 -16.37
CA THR A 461 25.23 -0.13 -17.69
C THR A 461 26.43 -0.35 -18.60
N ASP A 462 27.65 -0.33 -18.05
CA ASP A 462 28.88 -0.53 -18.82
C ASP A 462 28.99 -1.96 -19.36
N LEU A 463 28.64 -2.94 -18.53
CA LEU A 463 28.58 -4.35 -18.94
C LEU A 463 27.53 -4.55 -20.03
N ILE A 464 26.33 -3.97 -19.84
CA ILE A 464 25.24 -4.05 -20.82
C ILE A 464 25.69 -3.46 -22.17
N ALA A 465 26.34 -2.30 -22.16
CA ALA A 465 26.83 -1.65 -23.37
C ALA A 465 27.93 -2.45 -24.10
N GLN A 466 28.74 -3.23 -23.36
CA GLN A 466 29.84 -4.01 -23.91
C GLN A 466 29.44 -5.40 -24.38
N GLN A 467 28.52 -6.06 -23.68
CA GLN A 467 28.24 -7.49 -23.85
C GLN A 467 26.84 -7.80 -24.37
N TYR A 468 25.93 -6.82 -24.43
CA TYR A 468 24.55 -7.05 -24.85
C TYR A 468 24.20 -6.28 -26.12
N THR A 469 23.41 -6.94 -26.97
CA THR A 469 22.85 -6.34 -28.19
C THR A 469 21.35 -6.12 -28.00
N GLN A 470 20.84 -4.96 -28.44
CA GLN A 470 19.40 -4.72 -28.46
C GLN A 470 18.75 -5.58 -29.55
N VAL A 471 17.80 -6.43 -29.16
CA VAL A 471 17.09 -7.36 -30.06
C VAL A 471 15.63 -6.96 -30.30
N ALA A 472 15.08 -6.08 -29.46
CA ALA A 472 13.73 -5.55 -29.62
C ALA A 472 13.56 -4.22 -28.88
N ALA A 473 12.50 -3.48 -29.24
CA ALA A 473 12.01 -2.35 -28.46
C ALA A 473 10.48 -2.35 -28.43
N VAL A 474 9.91 -2.10 -27.25
CA VAL A 474 8.48 -1.83 -27.06
C VAL A 474 8.32 -0.32 -27.00
N THR A 475 7.81 0.30 -28.06
CA THR A 475 7.58 1.76 -28.11
C THR A 475 6.16 2.08 -27.68
N LEU A 476 6.02 2.99 -26.72
CA LEU A 476 4.73 3.43 -26.17
C LEU A 476 4.22 4.71 -26.88
N ASP A 477 2.94 5.03 -26.69
CA ASP A 477 2.29 6.19 -27.32
C ASP A 477 2.94 7.54 -26.93
N ASN A 478 3.57 7.61 -25.76
CA ASN A 478 4.28 8.78 -25.24
C ASN A 478 5.73 8.89 -25.77
N GLY A 479 6.16 7.98 -26.66
CA GLY A 479 7.50 7.93 -27.24
C GLY A 479 8.54 7.22 -26.38
N LYS A 480 8.22 6.89 -25.12
CA LYS A 480 9.10 6.14 -24.22
C LYS A 480 9.12 4.66 -24.59
N GLN A 481 10.18 3.97 -24.17
CA GLN A 481 10.44 2.60 -24.62
C GLN A 481 10.79 1.65 -23.50
N MET A 482 10.57 0.37 -23.77
CA MET A 482 11.24 -0.73 -23.08
C MET A 482 12.14 -1.45 -24.06
N ARG A 483 13.45 -1.39 -23.79
CA ARG A 483 14.48 -2.02 -24.59
C ARG A 483 14.72 -3.44 -24.12
N VAL A 484 14.82 -4.36 -25.08
CA VAL A 484 15.16 -5.76 -24.82
C VAL A 484 16.58 -5.98 -25.29
N MET A 485 17.47 -6.19 -24.34
CA MET A 485 18.88 -6.48 -24.58
C MET A 485 19.10 -7.97 -24.38
N GLN A 486 19.83 -8.62 -25.27
CA GLN A 486 20.24 -10.02 -25.14
C GLN A 486 21.76 -10.12 -25.10
N LEU A 487 22.28 -11.05 -24.31
CA LEU A 487 23.71 -11.34 -24.28
C LEU A 487 24.23 -11.71 -25.69
N THR A 488 25.42 -11.24 -26.03
CA THR A 488 26.02 -11.46 -27.36
C THR A 488 26.71 -12.84 -27.44
N PRO A 489 26.58 -13.59 -28.55
CA PRO A 489 25.85 -13.25 -29.78
C PRO A 489 24.33 -13.35 -29.61
N PRO A 490 23.56 -12.37 -30.11
CA PRO A 490 22.11 -12.38 -29.95
C PRO A 490 21.45 -13.43 -30.87
N GLY A 491 20.25 -13.85 -30.50
CA GLY A 491 19.33 -14.56 -31.38
C GLY A 491 18.73 -13.65 -32.47
N PRO A 492 17.70 -14.12 -33.18
CA PRO A 492 17.00 -13.34 -34.20
C PRO A 492 16.43 -12.02 -33.64
N GLN A 493 16.54 -10.96 -34.42
CA GLN A 493 15.91 -9.68 -34.12
C GLN A 493 14.38 -9.83 -34.08
N LEU A 494 13.75 -9.36 -33.02
CA LEU A 494 12.30 -9.41 -32.84
C LEU A 494 11.59 -8.15 -33.35
N GLY A 495 12.35 -7.09 -33.66
CA GLY A 495 11.83 -5.85 -34.26
C GLY A 495 10.88 -5.06 -33.36
N GLY A 496 10.05 -4.21 -33.98
CA GLY A 496 9.02 -3.44 -33.28
C GLY A 496 7.84 -4.33 -32.86
N LEU A 497 7.38 -4.15 -31.62
CA LEU A 497 6.35 -5.01 -31.02
C LEU A 497 4.98 -4.32 -30.99
N ASP A 498 3.93 -4.98 -31.51
CA ASP A 498 2.54 -4.51 -31.42
C ASP A 498 2.04 -4.52 -29.97
N VAL A 499 2.21 -3.40 -29.28
CA VAL A 499 1.91 -3.22 -27.85
C VAL A 499 0.44 -3.51 -27.56
N ALA A 500 -0.47 -2.98 -28.37
CA ALA A 500 -1.90 -3.08 -28.14
C ALA A 500 -2.40 -4.53 -28.30
N GLY A 501 -1.99 -5.20 -29.39
CA GLY A 501 -2.37 -6.59 -29.64
C GLY A 501 -1.71 -7.56 -28.66
N LEU A 502 -0.45 -7.36 -28.28
CA LEU A 502 0.24 -8.20 -27.31
C LEU A 502 -0.31 -8.00 -25.88
N SER A 503 -0.63 -6.77 -25.48
CA SER A 503 -1.25 -6.50 -24.18
C SER A 503 -2.63 -7.16 -24.05
N ARG A 504 -3.44 -7.13 -25.12
CA ARG A 504 -4.74 -7.80 -25.13
C ARG A 504 -4.59 -9.33 -25.03
N ARG A 505 -3.63 -9.90 -25.75
CA ARG A 505 -3.31 -11.34 -25.67
C ARG A 505 -2.79 -11.75 -24.31
N PHE A 506 -2.00 -10.90 -23.66
CA PHE A 506 -1.57 -11.11 -22.28
C PHE A 506 -2.79 -11.26 -21.37
N ASP A 507 -3.73 -10.31 -21.41
CA ASP A 507 -4.92 -10.32 -20.55
C ASP A 507 -5.82 -11.54 -20.78
N GLN A 508 -5.97 -11.95 -22.04
CA GLN A 508 -6.78 -13.12 -22.41
C GLN A 508 -6.14 -14.44 -21.97
N SER A 509 -4.81 -14.51 -21.97
CA SER A 509 -4.06 -15.73 -21.62
C SER A 509 -3.56 -15.76 -20.17
N ALA A 510 -3.80 -14.70 -19.39
CA ALA A 510 -3.45 -14.60 -17.99
C ALA A 510 -4.33 -15.48 -17.09
N THR A 511 -4.33 -16.80 -17.31
CA THR A 511 -5.08 -17.76 -16.50
C THR A 511 -4.30 -18.13 -15.24
N PRO A 512 -4.94 -18.65 -14.16
CA PRO A 512 -4.21 -19.13 -12.98
C PRO A 512 -3.10 -20.12 -13.28
N ALA A 513 -3.28 -21.00 -14.27
CA ALA A 513 -2.23 -21.93 -14.70
C ALA A 513 -1.00 -21.21 -15.29
N ALA A 514 -1.19 -20.08 -15.98
CA ALA A 514 -0.09 -19.29 -16.54
C ALA A 514 0.79 -18.61 -15.49
N PHE A 515 0.34 -18.51 -14.23
CA PHE A 515 1.11 -17.98 -13.11
C PHE A 515 1.43 -19.06 -12.06
N ALA A 516 0.90 -20.27 -12.23
CA ALA A 516 1.13 -21.36 -11.31
C ALA A 516 2.59 -21.81 -11.44
N ARG A 517 3.33 -21.81 -10.33
CA ARG A 517 4.68 -22.35 -10.26
C ARG A 517 4.65 -23.73 -9.66
N SER A 518 5.47 -24.64 -10.18
CA SER A 518 5.78 -25.88 -9.48
C SER A 518 6.50 -25.52 -8.18
N ALA A 519 5.97 -25.97 -7.05
CA ALA A 519 6.62 -25.83 -5.76
C ALA A 519 7.82 -26.80 -5.59
N ARG A 520 8.11 -27.62 -6.61
CA ARG A 520 9.17 -28.64 -6.59
C ARG A 520 10.10 -28.56 -7.80
N GLY A 521 9.95 -27.53 -8.65
CA GLY A 521 10.63 -27.50 -9.94
C GLY A 521 10.15 -28.60 -10.89
N SER A 522 10.92 -28.82 -11.96
CA SER A 522 10.69 -29.85 -12.97
C SER A 522 11.40 -31.18 -12.65
N GLN A 523 12.49 -31.15 -11.89
CA GLN A 523 13.25 -32.34 -11.51
C GLN A 523 13.10 -32.63 -10.01
N PRO A 524 12.62 -33.83 -9.61
CA PRO A 524 12.47 -34.16 -8.21
C PRO A 524 13.83 -34.39 -7.55
N ALA A 525 13.94 -33.96 -6.29
CA ALA A 525 15.04 -34.30 -5.40
C ALA A 525 14.45 -34.64 -4.03
N ASP A 526 15.16 -35.45 -3.25
CA ASP A 526 14.76 -35.79 -1.91
C ASP A 526 15.98 -35.94 -1.00
N ALA A 527 16.44 -34.81 -0.48
CA ALA A 527 17.59 -34.77 0.44
C ALA A 527 17.20 -34.03 1.72
N ASN A 528 17.36 -34.71 2.86
CA ASN A 528 17.06 -34.16 4.18
C ASN A 528 18.36 -33.68 4.84
N PHE A 529 18.45 -32.38 5.10
CA PHE A 529 19.58 -31.77 5.76
C PHE A 529 19.26 -31.55 7.24
N GLY A 530 19.84 -32.41 8.08
CA GLY A 530 19.79 -32.31 9.55
C GLY A 530 18.38 -32.26 10.16
N ASN A 531 17.35 -32.79 9.50
CA ASN A 531 15.93 -32.64 9.87
C ASN A 531 15.46 -31.18 9.98
N ARG A 532 16.13 -30.26 9.29
CA ARG A 532 15.84 -28.82 9.29
C ARG A 532 15.30 -28.34 7.95
N ALA A 533 15.98 -28.72 6.88
CA ALA A 533 15.62 -28.34 5.52
C ALA A 533 15.59 -29.60 4.65
N ARG A 534 14.63 -29.68 3.73
CA ARG A 534 14.53 -30.74 2.74
C ARG A 534 14.63 -30.13 1.36
N LEU A 535 15.56 -30.58 0.54
CA LEU A 535 15.55 -30.28 -0.88
C LEU A 535 14.51 -31.20 -1.53
N ILE A 536 13.47 -30.60 -2.12
CA ILE A 536 12.30 -31.32 -2.69
C ILE A 536 12.29 -31.32 -4.23
N GLY A 537 13.23 -30.62 -4.86
CA GLY A 537 13.45 -30.61 -6.30
C GLY A 537 14.25 -29.41 -6.78
N PHE A 538 14.48 -29.35 -8.09
CA PHE A 538 15.30 -28.32 -8.72
C PHE A 538 14.91 -28.10 -10.19
N ASP A 539 15.33 -26.94 -10.72
CA ASP A 539 15.37 -26.63 -12.15
C ASP A 539 16.80 -26.28 -12.53
N LEU A 540 17.26 -26.79 -13.69
CA LEU A 540 18.64 -26.63 -14.15
C LEU A 540 18.63 -26.19 -15.63
N ASP A 541 19.37 -25.12 -15.93
CA ASP A 541 19.53 -24.62 -17.30
C ASP A 541 20.99 -24.75 -17.76
N THR A 542 21.23 -25.68 -18.70
CA THR A 542 22.57 -25.98 -19.24
C THR A 542 22.80 -25.38 -20.63
N ARG A 543 21.89 -24.53 -21.13
CA ARG A 543 22.02 -23.96 -22.49
C ARG A 543 23.29 -23.14 -22.68
N ARG A 544 23.80 -22.51 -21.61
CA ARG A 544 25.06 -21.76 -21.56
C ARG A 544 26.17 -22.46 -20.78
N ALA A 545 26.09 -23.79 -20.63
CA ALA A 545 27.15 -24.61 -20.07
C ALA A 545 28.33 -24.76 -21.07
N VAL A 546 29.08 -23.68 -21.24
CA VAL A 546 30.30 -23.56 -22.05
C VAL A 546 31.34 -22.74 -21.27
N PRO A 547 32.65 -22.85 -21.55
CA PRO A 547 33.67 -22.04 -20.88
C PRO A 547 33.38 -20.54 -21.04
N GLY A 548 33.46 -19.78 -19.94
CA GLY A 548 33.07 -18.36 -19.89
C GLY A 548 31.56 -18.11 -19.85
N GLY A 549 30.74 -19.16 -19.93
CA GLY A 549 29.29 -19.12 -19.77
C GLY A 549 28.87 -19.26 -18.31
N ARG A 550 27.67 -19.80 -18.09
CA ARG A 550 27.12 -20.03 -16.74
C ARG A 550 26.02 -21.08 -16.72
N VAL A 551 25.79 -21.65 -15.54
CA VAL A 551 24.72 -22.63 -15.28
C VAL A 551 23.78 -22.11 -14.19
N PRO A 552 22.61 -21.55 -14.57
CA PRO A 552 21.55 -21.23 -13.62
C PRO A 552 20.92 -22.49 -13.02
N VAL A 553 20.73 -22.49 -11.71
CA VAL A 553 20.02 -23.54 -10.97
C VAL A 553 19.03 -22.92 -9.99
N THR A 554 17.80 -23.42 -9.96
CA THR A 554 16.80 -23.06 -8.94
C THR A 554 16.56 -24.26 -8.05
N LEU A 555 16.78 -24.10 -6.75
CA LEU A 555 16.59 -25.13 -5.73
C LEU A 555 15.28 -24.91 -4.99
N TYR A 556 14.53 -25.98 -4.77
CA TYR A 556 13.27 -25.92 -4.02
C TYR A 556 13.46 -26.55 -2.65
N TRP A 557 13.45 -25.71 -1.62
CA TRP A 557 13.65 -26.11 -0.24
C TRP A 557 12.34 -26.11 0.54
N GLN A 558 12.10 -27.14 1.35
CA GLN A 558 11.05 -27.16 2.36
C GLN A 558 11.67 -27.10 3.75
N ALA A 559 11.29 -26.10 4.55
CA ALA A 559 11.65 -26.09 5.96
C ALA A 559 10.85 -27.16 6.72
N LEU A 560 11.54 -28.04 7.45
CA LEU A 560 10.93 -29.12 8.22
C LEU A 560 10.65 -28.70 9.67
N ALA A 561 11.48 -27.81 10.21
CA ALA A 561 11.43 -27.32 11.57
C ALA A 561 11.91 -25.86 11.64
N PRO A 562 11.68 -25.14 12.76
CA PRO A 562 12.30 -23.84 12.97
C PRO A 562 13.83 -23.95 12.91
N ILE A 563 14.44 -23.08 12.11
CA ILE A 563 15.90 -23.02 11.94
C ILE A 563 16.41 -21.82 12.74
N GLN A 564 17.38 -22.03 13.62
CA GLN A 564 17.96 -20.96 14.45
C GLN A 564 19.25 -20.38 13.87
N THR A 565 19.88 -21.12 12.96
CA THR A 565 21.13 -20.74 12.31
C THR A 565 20.83 -20.28 10.89
N SER A 566 21.38 -19.15 10.49
CA SER A 566 21.38 -18.70 9.09
C SER A 566 22.48 -19.47 8.34
N TYR A 567 22.10 -20.53 7.65
CA TYR A 567 22.97 -21.31 6.79
C TYR A 567 23.08 -20.66 5.41
N GLN A 568 24.23 -20.85 4.77
CA GLN A 568 24.41 -20.57 3.35
C GLN A 568 24.28 -21.87 2.55
N VAL A 569 23.73 -21.74 1.34
CA VAL A 569 23.66 -22.83 0.36
C VAL A 569 24.88 -22.73 -0.53
N PHE A 570 25.56 -23.85 -0.75
CA PHE A 570 26.60 -23.94 -1.78
C PHE A 570 26.08 -24.74 -2.98
N THR A 571 26.46 -24.31 -4.17
CA THR A 571 26.20 -25.03 -5.43
C THR A 571 27.51 -25.15 -6.22
N HIS A 572 28.03 -26.36 -6.36
CA HIS A 572 29.36 -26.61 -6.90
C HIS A 572 29.29 -27.48 -8.14
N LEU A 573 30.10 -27.16 -9.14
CA LEU A 573 30.49 -28.10 -10.19
C LEU A 573 31.84 -28.70 -9.78
N GLU A 574 31.82 -29.93 -9.32
CA GLU A 574 32.99 -30.58 -8.72
C GLU A 574 33.97 -31.09 -9.79
N SER A 575 35.26 -30.90 -9.54
CA SER A 575 36.34 -31.64 -10.17
C SER A 575 36.95 -32.58 -9.14
N GLY A 576 37.64 -33.65 -9.55
CA GLY A 576 38.29 -34.58 -8.60
C GLY A 576 39.30 -33.93 -7.62
N SER A 577 39.59 -32.62 -7.77
CA SER A 577 40.41 -31.79 -6.88
C SER A 577 39.65 -30.72 -6.08
N GLY A 578 38.31 -30.70 -6.13
CA GLY A 578 37.43 -29.69 -5.53
C GLY A 578 36.60 -28.92 -6.58
N PRO A 579 35.83 -27.88 -6.19
CA PRO A 579 34.92 -27.20 -7.11
C PRO A 579 35.68 -26.52 -8.25
N ALA A 580 35.38 -26.91 -9.49
CA ALA A 580 35.86 -26.24 -10.69
C ALA A 580 35.13 -24.92 -10.94
N ALA A 581 33.88 -24.82 -10.50
CA ALA A 581 33.08 -23.61 -10.46
C ALA A 581 32.06 -23.72 -9.32
N GLN A 582 31.63 -22.58 -8.75
CA GLN A 582 30.70 -22.58 -7.63
C GLN A 582 29.85 -21.30 -7.56
N SER A 583 28.72 -21.38 -6.86
CA SER A 583 27.90 -20.25 -6.42
C SER A 583 27.37 -20.55 -5.02
N ASP A 584 27.80 -19.75 -4.06
CA ASP A 584 27.46 -19.91 -2.64
C ASP A 584 26.79 -18.64 -2.13
N GLY A 585 25.82 -18.78 -1.24
CA GLY A 585 25.25 -17.62 -0.57
C GLY A 585 24.03 -17.85 0.29
N VAL A 586 23.55 -16.75 0.85
CA VAL A 586 22.26 -16.71 1.54
C VAL A 586 21.14 -16.94 0.50
N PRO A 587 20.15 -17.81 0.78
CA PRO A 587 19.11 -18.14 -0.20
C PRO A 587 18.33 -16.92 -0.72
N VAL A 588 17.78 -17.08 -1.93
CA VAL A 588 16.97 -16.08 -2.64
C VAL A 588 17.80 -14.83 -2.96
N CYS A 589 18.87 -14.99 -3.73
CA CYS A 589 19.77 -13.90 -4.13
C CYS A 589 20.22 -13.02 -2.95
N TRP A 590 20.68 -13.63 -1.84
CA TRP A 590 21.10 -12.94 -0.62
C TRP A 590 20.00 -12.25 0.20
N SER A 591 18.72 -12.48 -0.09
CA SER A 591 17.63 -11.72 0.53
C SER A 591 16.82 -12.48 1.59
N TYR A 592 16.95 -13.81 1.69
CA TYR A 592 16.07 -14.60 2.56
C TYR A 592 16.79 -15.72 3.32
N PRO A 593 17.37 -15.40 4.51
CA PRO A 593 18.15 -16.35 5.29
C PRO A 593 17.32 -17.51 5.86
N THR A 594 17.98 -18.64 6.10
CA THR A 594 17.28 -19.89 6.50
C THR A 594 16.63 -19.81 7.86
N ASP A 595 17.13 -18.95 8.76
CA ASP A 595 16.53 -18.70 10.08
C ASP A 595 15.21 -17.91 10.03
N ALA A 596 14.89 -17.32 8.87
CA ALA A 596 13.59 -16.71 8.61
C ALA A 596 12.55 -17.70 8.07
N TRP A 597 12.95 -18.93 7.72
CA TRP A 597 12.05 -19.92 7.11
C TRP A 597 11.05 -20.45 8.12
N ARG A 598 9.80 -20.63 7.68
CA ARG A 598 8.72 -21.21 8.50
C ARG A 598 8.55 -22.70 8.23
N PRO A 599 8.28 -23.55 9.22
CA PRO A 599 7.98 -24.96 8.99
C PRO A 599 6.89 -25.14 7.92
N GLY A 600 7.13 -26.04 6.97
CA GLY A 600 6.29 -26.30 5.81
C GLY A 600 6.42 -25.31 4.67
N GLN A 601 7.10 -24.17 4.85
CA GLN A 601 7.35 -23.18 3.80
C GLN A 601 8.23 -23.78 2.72
N ILE A 602 7.87 -23.51 1.47
CA ILE A 602 8.66 -23.86 0.29
C ILE A 602 9.34 -22.59 -0.24
N ILE A 603 10.65 -22.67 -0.46
CA ILE A 603 11.50 -21.59 -0.96
C ILE A 603 12.05 -21.98 -2.31
N ALA A 604 11.89 -21.11 -3.31
CA ALA A 604 12.59 -21.20 -4.58
C ALA A 604 13.85 -20.34 -4.50
N ASP A 605 15.00 -20.99 -4.52
CA ASP A 605 16.32 -20.41 -4.27
C ASP A 605 17.16 -20.45 -5.54
N GLN A 606 17.42 -19.30 -6.13
CA GLN A 606 18.10 -19.17 -7.42
C GLN A 606 19.61 -18.96 -7.21
N HIS A 607 20.42 -19.70 -7.97
CA HIS A 607 21.87 -19.58 -8.03
C HIS A 607 22.31 -19.55 -9.49
N ALA A 608 23.45 -18.92 -9.75
CA ALA A 608 24.06 -18.87 -11.08
C ALA A 608 25.55 -19.19 -10.97
N ILE A 609 25.92 -20.39 -11.40
CA ILE A 609 27.30 -20.85 -11.37
C ILE A 609 28.03 -20.28 -12.59
N ALA A 610 28.86 -19.25 -12.38
CA ALA A 610 29.69 -18.68 -13.44
C ALA A 610 30.82 -19.66 -13.81
N LEU A 611 31.02 -19.92 -15.10
CA LEU A 611 32.01 -20.87 -15.59
C LEU A 611 33.26 -20.11 -16.03
N PRO A 612 34.46 -20.45 -15.53
CA PRO A 612 35.69 -19.81 -15.97
C PRO A 612 35.92 -19.98 -17.49
N PRO A 613 36.45 -18.97 -18.21
CA PRO A 613 36.79 -19.07 -19.63
C PRO A 613 37.77 -20.21 -19.97
N GLU A 614 38.62 -20.58 -19.01
CA GLU A 614 39.61 -21.64 -19.10
C GLU A 614 39.09 -23.03 -18.69
N MET A 615 37.81 -23.12 -18.27
CA MET A 615 37.21 -24.39 -17.85
C MET A 615 37.29 -25.42 -18.98
N ALA A 616 37.80 -26.62 -18.67
CA ALA A 616 37.89 -27.67 -19.67
C ALA A 616 36.49 -28.19 -20.03
N PRO A 617 36.19 -28.45 -21.31
CA PRO A 617 35.00 -29.21 -21.69
C PRO A 617 35.02 -30.59 -21.05
N GLY A 618 33.88 -31.04 -20.53
CA GLY A 618 33.78 -32.28 -19.78
C GLY A 618 32.49 -32.37 -18.98
N VAL A 619 32.33 -33.46 -18.24
CA VAL A 619 31.17 -33.70 -17.39
C VAL A 619 31.57 -33.44 -15.93
N TYR A 620 30.79 -32.60 -15.25
CA TYR A 620 31.04 -32.16 -13.88
C TYR A 620 29.82 -32.45 -13.01
N PRO A 621 29.95 -33.19 -11.89
CA PRO A 621 28.86 -33.40 -10.95
C PRO A 621 28.44 -32.08 -10.29
N LEU A 622 27.13 -31.81 -10.26
CA LEU A 622 26.53 -30.70 -9.53
C LEU A 622 26.23 -31.11 -8.09
N GLU A 623 27.04 -30.63 -7.14
CA GLU A 623 26.88 -30.89 -5.71
C GLU A 623 26.30 -29.70 -4.96
N ILE A 624 25.37 -29.98 -4.04
CA ILE A 624 24.69 -28.96 -3.24
C ILE A 624 24.68 -29.35 -1.77
N GLY A 625 24.78 -28.34 -0.90
CA GLY A 625 24.58 -28.52 0.53
C GLY A 625 24.42 -27.20 1.28
N LEU A 626 24.35 -27.32 2.61
CA LEU A 626 24.16 -26.21 3.54
C LEU A 626 25.35 -26.14 4.49
N TYR A 627 25.85 -24.94 4.78
CA TYR A 627 26.95 -24.74 5.72
C TYR A 627 26.75 -23.51 6.60
N ARG A 628 27.38 -23.52 7.78
CA ARG A 628 27.42 -22.37 8.67
C ARG A 628 28.55 -21.43 8.21
N PRO A 629 28.27 -20.14 7.94
CA PRO A 629 29.30 -19.22 7.46
C PRO A 629 30.41 -18.91 8.48
N ASP A 630 30.16 -19.10 9.77
CA ASP A 630 31.12 -18.75 10.83
C ASP A 630 32.30 -19.73 10.94
N ASP A 631 32.04 -21.03 10.73
CA ASP A 631 33.02 -22.11 10.93
C ASP A 631 33.12 -23.08 9.74
N PHE A 632 32.38 -22.81 8.67
CA PHE A 632 32.28 -23.62 7.45
C PHE A 632 31.82 -25.06 7.69
N SER A 633 31.25 -25.37 8.86
CA SER A 633 30.68 -26.69 9.12
C SER A 633 29.47 -26.93 8.24
N ARG A 634 29.49 -28.06 7.53
CA ARG A 634 28.39 -28.48 6.65
C ARG A 634 27.34 -29.27 7.43
N LEU A 635 26.09 -29.16 7.00
CA LEU A 635 24.97 -29.88 7.59
C LEU A 635 24.88 -31.30 7.00
N ASP A 636 24.69 -32.28 7.87
CA ASP A 636 24.56 -33.68 7.44
C ASP A 636 23.33 -33.89 6.55
N VAL A 637 23.53 -34.59 5.44
CA VAL A 637 22.47 -35.23 4.66
C VAL A 637 22.11 -36.54 5.36
N LEU A 638 20.83 -36.73 5.67
CA LEU A 638 20.35 -37.88 6.41
C LEU A 638 19.75 -38.93 5.47
N ASP A 639 20.06 -40.20 5.73
CA ASP A 639 19.41 -41.35 5.08
C ASP A 639 17.95 -41.54 5.58
N ALA A 640 17.25 -42.52 5.02
CA ALA A 640 15.87 -42.83 5.40
C ALA A 640 15.70 -43.29 6.87
N ALA A 641 16.77 -43.77 7.50
CA ALA A 641 16.79 -44.14 8.92
C ALA A 641 17.21 -42.97 9.84
N GLY A 642 17.57 -41.82 9.27
CA GLY A 642 17.99 -40.62 9.98
C GLY A 642 19.48 -40.58 10.33
N ASN A 643 20.31 -41.46 9.77
CA ASN A 643 21.76 -41.44 9.98
C ASN A 643 22.45 -40.49 9.00
N PRO A 644 23.56 -39.81 9.39
CA PRO A 644 24.39 -39.06 8.46
C PRO A 644 24.94 -39.94 7.33
N ALA A 645 24.65 -39.54 6.08
CA ALA A 645 25.07 -40.23 4.86
C ALA A 645 26.06 -39.40 4.01
N GLY A 646 26.38 -38.18 4.46
CA GLY A 646 27.25 -37.23 3.76
C GLY A 646 26.92 -35.79 4.19
N THR A 647 27.54 -34.80 3.55
CA THR A 647 27.26 -33.37 3.80
C THR A 647 26.90 -32.58 2.54
N SER A 648 26.78 -33.28 1.41
CA SER A 648 26.32 -32.77 0.12
C SER A 648 25.47 -33.83 -0.57
N VAL A 649 24.70 -33.41 -1.57
CA VAL A 649 23.97 -34.28 -2.49
C VAL A 649 24.33 -33.91 -3.93
N THR A 650 24.64 -34.92 -4.76
CA THR A 650 24.80 -34.74 -6.21
C THR A 650 23.41 -34.74 -6.87
N LEU A 651 23.07 -33.67 -7.59
CA LEU A 651 21.77 -33.55 -8.26
C LEU A 651 21.77 -33.98 -9.73
N ALA A 652 22.84 -33.67 -10.44
CA ALA A 652 22.96 -33.94 -11.87
C ALA A 652 24.42 -33.95 -12.32
N GLU A 653 24.66 -34.51 -13.49
CA GLU A 653 25.92 -34.38 -14.22
C GLU A 653 25.76 -33.26 -15.26
N VAL A 654 26.62 -32.24 -15.22
CA VAL A 654 26.57 -31.08 -16.12
C VAL A 654 27.66 -31.20 -17.17
N GLU A 655 27.26 -31.32 -18.43
CA GLU A 655 28.18 -31.31 -19.57
C GLU A 655 28.56 -29.88 -19.97
N ILE A 656 29.83 -29.53 -19.79
CA ILE A 656 30.44 -28.31 -20.32
C ILE A 656 30.89 -28.57 -21.75
N ARG A 657 30.20 -27.95 -22.70
CA ARG A 657 30.47 -28.11 -24.14
C ARG A 657 31.62 -27.20 -24.57
N ARG A 658 32.25 -27.50 -25.71
CA ARG A 658 33.18 -26.55 -26.35
C ARG A 658 32.41 -25.30 -26.78
N ALA A 659 33.02 -24.12 -26.61
CA ALA A 659 32.53 -22.91 -27.27
C ALA A 659 32.63 -23.11 -28.79
N GLU A 660 31.54 -22.85 -29.52
CA GLU A 660 31.49 -22.94 -30.98
C GLU A 660 32.16 -21.75 -31.67
#